data_AF-A0A812XIT3-F1
#
_entry.id   AF-A0A812XIT3-F1
#
_cell.length_a   1.000
_cell.length_b   1.000
_cell.length_c   1.000
_cell.angle_alpha   90.00
_cell.angle_beta   90.00
_cell.angle_gamma   90.00
#
_symmetry.space_group_name_H-M   'P 1'
#
loop_
_entity.id
_entity.type
_entity.pdbx_description
1 polymer ?
#
loop_
_entity_poly.entity_id
_entity_poly.type
_entity_poly.pdbx_seq_one_letter_code
_entity_poly.pdbx_strand_id
1 'polypeptide(L)'
;MAESVRALERLSFPLVASPQIVLKETAAPAVENQTSKTPQPVSFQAGETQKAAADADAESPEQVQVRMQAAAAELGLCASLVAVDPHPPYYEQTLEWRRDRLGANSVDELCKSVVMENTKLEDDAEQGRVRCVLVVVQYVAKLHKEKLIKAVQAMEARGLPALGKKQYNMRLLEGAACQAITGCGHNAVTPLKQDLPIILSDAIAKLPSGHFWLGGGHVDLKLQLKVDEAVQVMKMTVADDEDEDEDDDEDEDEDEDEDDDDDDDDDDDDEYCFHDYDYTCFCYYLLDNYLSKDQAAVYFMKMAEACRLNKKQLDWMDLWDLGVLIANRAYQAGRCNQKHAAMLERPVVIRAILIQMASSRRPGFAAESGSPAKEPGDTESDSEAESGQTWTALLARTAHQAGGKNWVKWLVPFLLVGIALVLCMWMLHIATFYYVAGIVRFEKAFVPNPDYKEEHPGMFSSGLRSTDVSYGSLQDPLEAQLGFKDVPLKALDAVAMVFPFLWFVTVVYLRDVQQWTKVLLCHSVLALGKGFFGVFTIIPDSIGWQNCKKRLGPSGLHFFMEEVPDPTLHGVWTTSMAILGVELLGPDQNRLFSGMRFCADMLYSGHTYFTVLYILALCELVRTAMKLPDSAIYVKSFTRRRIIMFLLYMACIAQQGIEIVLVIQNRFHYTTDVVMAVLLTFLWYTSAPICIAAKWWAELGEETVKLQRYEAK
;
A
#
# COMPACT_ATOMS: atom_id res chain seq x y z
N MET A 1 -53.50 1.49 -1.09
CA MET A 1 -53.17 1.27 0.35
C MET A 1 -53.81 0.00 0.92
N ALA A 2 -55.14 -0.19 0.88
CA ALA A 2 -55.78 -1.38 1.45
C ALA A 2 -55.44 -2.71 0.75
N GLU A 3 -55.11 -2.70 -0.55
CA GLU A 3 -54.66 -3.90 -1.27
C GLU A 3 -53.18 -4.23 -1.04
N SER A 4 -52.35 -3.22 -0.79
CA SER A 4 -50.91 -3.38 -0.51
C SER A 4 -50.66 -4.01 0.87
N VAL A 5 -51.54 -3.72 1.84
CA VAL A 5 -51.50 -4.34 3.18
C VAL A 5 -51.86 -5.83 3.12
N ARG A 6 -52.81 -6.22 2.26
CA ARG A 6 -53.20 -7.64 2.06
C ARG A 6 -52.14 -8.48 1.35
N ALA A 7 -51.24 -7.85 0.59
CA ALA A 7 -50.11 -8.54 -0.04
C ALA A 7 -49.00 -8.90 0.97
N LEU A 8 -48.81 -8.06 1.99
CA LEU A 8 -47.81 -8.28 3.04
C LEU A 8 -48.25 -9.33 4.09
N GLU A 9 -49.55 -9.46 4.37
CA GLU A 9 -50.08 -10.49 5.27
C GLU A 9 -49.91 -11.93 4.75
N ARG A 10 -49.68 -12.12 3.44
CA ARG A 10 -49.46 -13.45 2.84
C ARG A 10 -48.04 -14.00 3.02
N LEU A 11 -47.12 -13.23 3.58
CA LEU A 11 -45.69 -13.58 3.67
C LEU A 11 -45.24 -14.10 5.05
N SER A 12 -46.16 -14.43 5.97
CA SER A 12 -45.90 -15.25 7.17
C SER A 12 -44.63 -14.91 7.98
N PHE A 13 -44.34 -13.62 8.20
CA PHE A 13 -43.30 -13.19 9.15
C PHE A 13 -43.95 -12.82 10.50
N PRO A 14 -43.50 -13.39 11.63
CA PRO A 14 -44.06 -13.03 12.94
C PRO A 14 -43.54 -11.67 13.39
N LEU A 15 -44.45 -10.69 13.51
CA LEU A 15 -44.18 -9.40 14.15
C LEU A 15 -44.23 -9.55 15.67
N VAL A 16 -43.09 -9.30 16.33
CA VAL A 16 -43.01 -9.13 17.79
C VAL A 16 -43.60 -7.78 18.16
N ALA A 17 -44.62 -7.79 19.02
CA ALA A 17 -45.29 -6.58 19.49
C ALA A 17 -44.44 -5.82 20.53
N SER A 18 -44.20 -4.53 20.28
CA SER A 18 -43.70 -3.59 21.29
C SER A 18 -44.85 -2.83 21.97
N PRO A 19 -44.68 -2.37 23.22
CA PRO A 19 -45.78 -1.88 24.05
C PRO A 19 -46.14 -0.42 23.73
N GLN A 20 -47.44 -0.13 23.78
CA GLN A 20 -47.99 1.22 23.64
C GLN A 20 -47.65 2.08 24.86
N ILE A 21 -47.04 3.24 24.62
CA ILE A 21 -46.92 4.31 25.61
C ILE A 21 -48.11 5.26 25.43
N VAL A 22 -48.96 5.30 26.45
CA VAL A 22 -50.07 6.25 26.58
C VAL A 22 -49.52 7.57 27.10
N LEU A 23 -49.59 8.62 26.29
CA LEU A 23 -49.33 10.00 26.74
C LEU A 23 -50.56 10.54 27.46
N LYS A 24 -50.36 11.02 28.69
CA LYS A 24 -51.37 11.73 29.48
C LYS A 24 -50.92 13.18 29.66
N GLU A 25 -51.70 14.10 29.11
CA GLU A 25 -51.60 15.54 29.38
C GLU A 25 -51.88 15.83 30.86
N THR A 26 -51.05 16.66 31.50
CA THR A 26 -51.48 17.49 32.62
C THR A 26 -50.70 18.79 32.70
N ALA A 27 -51.44 19.83 33.04
CA ALA A 27 -51.10 21.24 33.05
C ALA A 27 -50.08 21.67 34.13
N ALA A 28 -49.52 22.87 33.90
CA ALA A 28 -48.66 23.63 34.81
C ALA A 28 -49.35 23.98 36.16
N PRO A 29 -48.58 24.28 37.22
CA PRO A 29 -48.24 25.69 37.47
C PRO A 29 -46.81 25.95 38.01
N ALA A 30 -46.55 27.24 38.23
CA ALA A 30 -45.28 27.92 38.41
C ALA A 30 -44.60 27.81 39.81
N VAL A 31 -43.34 28.28 39.85
CA VAL A 31 -42.67 29.10 40.90
C VAL A 31 -41.32 28.54 41.45
N GLU A 32 -40.32 29.43 41.39
CA GLU A 32 -39.05 29.60 42.15
C GLU A 32 -37.83 28.66 42.08
N ASN A 33 -36.74 29.26 41.55
CA ASN A 33 -35.38 29.40 42.11
C ASN A 33 -34.78 28.28 42.97
N GLN A 34 -33.67 27.66 42.49
CA GLN A 34 -32.33 27.78 43.10
C GLN A 34 -31.26 26.86 42.43
N THR A 35 -30.12 27.47 42.11
CA THR A 35 -28.72 26.99 42.20
C THR A 35 -28.28 25.61 41.69
N SER A 36 -27.40 25.66 40.66
CA SER A 36 -26.04 25.08 40.60
C SER A 36 -25.83 23.59 40.97
N LYS A 37 -25.49 22.77 39.97
CA LYS A 37 -24.18 22.07 39.81
C LYS A 37 -24.31 20.94 38.80
N THR A 38 -23.52 21.04 37.73
CA THR A 38 -23.33 20.03 36.69
C THR A 38 -22.46 18.87 37.21
N PRO A 39 -22.83 17.60 36.99
CA PRO A 39 -21.88 16.49 37.01
C PRO A 39 -21.52 16.05 35.58
N GLN A 40 -20.22 15.88 35.36
CA GLN A 40 -19.63 15.25 34.17
C GLN A 40 -19.92 13.73 34.12
N PRO A 41 -19.88 13.11 32.93
CA PRO A 41 -20.12 11.69 32.74
C PRO A 41 -18.90 10.84 33.06
N VAL A 42 -19.18 9.66 33.63
CA VAL A 42 -18.25 8.60 34.02
C VAL A 42 -17.78 7.83 32.78
N SER A 43 -16.46 7.82 32.54
CA SER A 43 -15.80 6.97 31.54
C SER A 43 -15.30 5.66 32.18
N PHE A 44 -15.59 4.55 31.52
CA PHE A 44 -15.14 3.19 31.83
C PHE A 44 -13.61 3.07 31.84
N GLN A 45 -13.03 2.53 32.93
CA GLN A 45 -11.67 1.97 32.98
C GLN A 45 -11.77 0.44 33.05
N ALA A 46 -11.18 -0.24 32.07
CA ALA A 46 -10.82 -1.65 32.16
C ALA A 46 -9.49 -1.82 31.42
N GLY A 47 -8.40 -2.10 32.15
CA GLY A 47 -7.10 -2.37 31.54
C GLY A 47 -5.84 -2.18 32.40
N GLU A 48 -5.93 -1.74 33.67
CA GLU A 48 -4.72 -1.44 34.47
C GLU A 48 -4.19 -2.58 35.35
N THR A 49 -4.85 -3.74 35.40
CA THR A 49 -4.53 -4.74 36.44
C THR A 49 -3.42 -5.74 36.09
N GLN A 50 -2.75 -5.62 34.95
CA GLN A 50 -1.65 -6.55 34.57
C GLN A 50 -0.25 -5.93 34.47
N LYS A 51 -0.09 -4.61 34.64
CA LYS A 51 1.25 -3.96 34.67
C LYS A 51 1.87 -3.93 36.07
N ALA A 52 1.07 -3.99 37.13
CA ALA A 52 1.52 -3.75 38.50
C ALA A 52 2.26 -4.94 39.17
N ALA A 53 2.39 -6.10 38.52
CA ALA A 53 2.97 -7.29 39.13
C ALA A 53 4.45 -7.55 38.74
N ALA A 54 5.03 -6.82 37.78
CA ALA A 54 6.40 -7.03 37.29
C ALA A 54 7.44 -6.02 37.81
N ASP A 55 7.01 -4.93 38.46
CA ASP A 55 7.89 -3.81 38.86
C ASP A 55 8.44 -3.92 40.30
N ALA A 56 8.23 -5.04 41.00
CA ALA A 56 8.60 -5.17 42.42
C ALA A 56 10.09 -5.48 42.67
N ASP A 57 10.85 -5.91 41.66
CA ASP A 57 12.25 -6.37 41.80
C ASP A 57 13.27 -5.63 40.90
N ALA A 58 12.90 -4.48 40.32
CA ALA A 58 13.84 -3.72 39.48
C ALA A 58 14.90 -2.99 40.33
N GLU A 59 16.17 -3.39 40.20
CA GLU A 59 17.31 -2.70 40.84
C GLU A 59 17.34 -1.21 40.47
N SER A 60 17.59 -0.34 41.45
CA SER A 60 17.65 1.11 41.22
C SER A 60 18.90 1.48 40.39
N PRO A 61 18.86 2.56 39.59
CA PRO A 61 20.01 2.99 38.79
C PRO A 61 21.26 3.25 39.64
N GLU A 62 21.09 3.74 40.88
CA GLU A 62 22.19 3.98 41.82
C GLU A 62 22.84 2.66 42.28
N GLN A 63 22.04 1.62 42.54
CA GLN A 63 22.55 0.30 42.92
C GLN A 63 23.36 -0.32 41.77
N VAL A 64 22.83 -0.23 40.54
CA VAL A 64 23.53 -0.69 39.34
C VAL A 64 24.82 0.10 39.13
N GLN A 65 24.79 1.42 39.34
CA GLN A 65 25.97 2.27 39.22
C GLN A 65 27.09 1.87 40.17
N VAL A 66 26.79 1.64 41.45
CA VAL A 66 27.79 1.18 42.43
C VAL A 66 28.36 -0.18 42.01
N ARG A 67 27.51 -1.12 41.57
CA ARG A 67 27.95 -2.45 41.11
C ARG A 67 28.85 -2.38 39.89
N MET A 68 28.53 -1.52 38.91
CA MET A 68 29.31 -1.37 37.68
C MET A 68 30.59 -0.57 37.89
N GLN A 69 30.60 0.41 38.80
CA GLN A 69 31.82 1.10 39.24
C GLN A 69 32.80 0.11 39.90
N ALA A 70 32.29 -0.76 40.79
CA ALA A 70 33.11 -1.81 41.39
C ALA A 70 33.65 -2.80 40.35
N ALA A 71 32.83 -3.19 39.37
CA ALA A 71 33.25 -4.07 38.27
C ALA A 71 34.36 -3.45 37.42
N ALA A 72 34.24 -2.18 37.05
CA ALA A 72 35.27 -1.48 36.28
C ALA A 72 36.57 -1.33 37.08
N ALA A 73 36.47 -1.02 38.38
CA ALA A 73 37.62 -0.90 39.27
C ALA A 73 38.35 -2.23 39.48
N GLU A 74 37.61 -3.35 39.61
CA GLU A 74 38.18 -4.70 39.71
C GLU A 74 38.98 -5.09 38.46
N LEU A 75 38.51 -4.67 37.28
CA LEU A 75 39.21 -4.84 36.01
C LEU A 75 40.37 -3.84 35.82
N GLY A 76 40.46 -2.80 36.65
CA GLY A 76 41.47 -1.74 36.49
C GLY A 76 41.21 -0.80 35.31
N LEU A 77 39.95 -0.65 34.88
CA LEU A 77 39.56 0.22 33.77
C LEU A 77 39.42 1.69 34.23
N CYS A 78 39.92 2.64 33.43
CA CYS A 78 39.51 4.04 33.53
C CYS A 78 38.10 4.21 32.94
N ALA A 79 37.09 3.94 33.77
CA ALA A 79 35.69 4.05 33.41
C ALA A 79 35.00 5.24 34.11
N SER A 80 34.10 5.92 33.40
CA SER A 80 33.18 6.89 33.98
C SER A 80 31.74 6.43 33.79
N LEU A 81 30.93 6.51 34.85
CA LEU A 81 29.51 6.12 34.82
C LEU A 81 28.66 7.36 35.09
N VAL A 82 27.84 7.73 34.11
CA VAL A 82 26.99 8.92 34.14
C VAL A 82 25.53 8.50 34.12
N ALA A 83 24.80 8.89 35.16
CA ALA A 83 23.35 8.77 35.20
C ALA A 83 22.72 9.83 34.29
N VAL A 84 21.75 9.43 33.49
CA VAL A 84 20.97 10.32 32.62
C VAL A 84 19.56 10.46 33.16
N ASP A 85 18.94 11.62 32.95
CA ASP A 85 17.62 11.88 33.49
C ASP A 85 16.56 10.98 32.80
N PRO A 86 15.61 10.40 33.56
CA PRO A 86 14.53 9.59 32.99
C PRO A 86 13.49 10.45 32.24
N HIS A 87 13.50 11.77 32.44
CA HIS A 87 12.60 12.70 31.76
C HIS A 87 13.33 13.97 31.28
N PRO A 88 13.37 14.27 29.97
CA PRO A 88 12.81 13.45 28.89
C PRO A 88 13.60 12.13 28.68
N PRO A 89 12.98 11.04 28.19
CA PRO A 89 13.66 9.76 28.06
C PRO A 89 14.88 9.83 27.13
N TYR A 90 16.05 9.38 27.61
CA TYR A 90 17.32 9.46 26.89
C TYR A 90 17.27 8.87 25.47
N TYR A 91 16.60 7.71 25.32
CA TYR A 91 16.51 6.99 24.04
C TYR A 91 15.49 7.57 23.05
N GLU A 92 14.71 8.57 23.45
CA GLU A 92 13.79 9.29 22.56
C GLU A 92 14.45 10.57 21.98
N GLN A 93 15.62 10.96 22.48
CA GLN A 93 16.36 12.14 22.01
C GLN A 93 17.24 11.84 20.79
N THR A 94 17.59 12.87 20.02
CA THR A 94 18.51 12.75 18.86
C THR A 94 19.94 12.40 19.33
N LEU A 95 20.78 11.87 18.43
CA LEU A 95 22.16 11.51 18.77
C LEU A 95 23.01 12.72 19.15
N GLU A 96 22.78 13.88 18.54
CA GLU A 96 23.47 15.14 18.88
C GLU A 96 23.14 15.58 20.31
N TRP A 97 21.87 15.47 20.70
CA TRP A 97 21.47 15.77 22.07
C TRP A 97 22.12 14.81 23.07
N ARG A 98 22.18 13.51 22.75
CA ARG A 98 22.83 12.50 23.60
C ARG A 98 24.32 12.76 23.74
N ARG A 99 24.99 13.13 22.64
CA ARG A 99 26.40 13.54 22.63
C ARG A 99 26.61 14.70 23.61
N ASP A 100 25.81 15.75 23.47
CA ASP A 100 25.93 16.93 24.32
C ASP A 100 25.62 16.62 25.79
N ARG A 101 24.63 15.75 26.06
CA ARG A 101 24.27 15.33 27.42
C ARG A 101 25.39 14.56 28.12
N LEU A 102 26.13 13.74 27.38
CA LEU A 102 27.26 12.95 27.89
C LEU A 102 28.61 13.68 27.82
N GLY A 103 28.68 14.82 27.12
CA GLY A 103 29.94 15.51 26.88
C GLY A 103 30.87 14.74 25.93
N ALA A 104 30.31 13.95 25.01
CA ALA A 104 31.06 13.29 23.94
C ALA A 104 31.53 14.31 22.89
N ASN A 105 32.68 14.10 22.24
CA ASN A 105 33.19 15.04 21.23
C ASN A 105 32.49 14.89 19.88
N SER A 106 32.05 13.67 19.54
CA SER A 106 31.31 13.35 18.31
C SER A 106 30.17 12.39 18.60
N VAL A 107 29.18 12.34 17.70
CA VAL A 107 28.14 11.29 17.69
C VAL A 107 28.74 9.91 17.44
N ASP A 108 29.92 9.86 16.80
CA ASP A 108 30.69 8.63 16.53
C ASP A 108 31.24 7.99 17.81
N GLU A 109 31.34 8.75 18.91
CA GLU A 109 31.72 8.19 20.21
C GLU A 109 30.54 7.48 20.89
N LEU A 110 29.31 7.66 20.40
CA LEU A 110 28.12 7.01 20.95
C LEU A 110 27.97 5.62 20.34
N CYS A 111 28.06 4.60 21.17
CA CYS A 111 28.03 3.20 20.80
C CYS A 111 26.86 2.45 21.45
N LYS A 112 26.49 1.33 20.82
CA LYS A 112 25.56 0.34 21.36
C LYS A 112 26.25 -1.01 21.43
N SER A 113 25.89 -1.74 22.48
CA SER A 113 26.29 -3.12 22.74
C SER A 113 25.08 -4.01 22.46
N VAL A 114 25.25 -4.96 21.55
CA VAL A 114 24.20 -5.92 21.16
C VAL A 114 24.74 -7.33 21.27
N VAL A 115 23.88 -8.30 21.61
CA VAL A 115 24.27 -9.71 21.64
C VAL A 115 23.78 -10.38 20.37
N MET A 116 24.68 -11.03 19.65
CA MET A 116 24.38 -11.80 18.45
C MET A 116 24.51 -13.29 18.77
N GLU A 117 23.51 -14.08 18.40
CA GLU A 117 23.47 -15.53 18.59
C GLU A 117 23.57 -16.25 17.23
N ASN A 118 24.47 -17.23 17.14
CA ASN A 118 24.46 -18.19 16.04
C ASN A 118 23.39 -19.26 16.29
N THR A 119 22.23 -19.07 15.66
CA THR A 119 21.06 -19.96 15.82
C THR A 119 21.23 -21.35 15.18
N LYS A 120 22.36 -21.63 14.53
CA LYS A 120 22.70 -22.96 14.00
C LYS A 120 23.50 -23.80 14.99
N LEU A 121 23.99 -23.22 16.08
CA LEU A 121 24.67 -23.95 17.14
C LEU A 121 23.69 -24.30 18.25
N GLU A 122 23.66 -25.58 18.61
CA GLU A 122 22.87 -26.10 19.73
C GLU A 122 23.55 -25.80 21.08
N ASP A 123 22.82 -26.02 22.17
CA ASP A 123 23.29 -25.75 23.54
C ASP A 123 24.51 -26.62 23.92
N ASP A 124 24.71 -27.76 23.26
CA ASP A 124 25.77 -28.74 23.48
C ASP A 124 26.92 -28.65 22.46
N ALA A 125 27.00 -27.54 21.71
CA ALA A 125 28.07 -27.31 20.74
C ALA A 125 29.47 -27.51 21.35
N GLU A 126 30.40 -28.00 20.53
CA GLU A 126 31.77 -28.33 20.92
C GLU A 126 32.45 -27.18 21.69
N GLN A 127 33.15 -27.52 22.78
CA GLN A 127 33.81 -26.55 23.64
C GLN A 127 34.81 -25.72 22.84
N GLY A 128 34.53 -24.41 22.70
CA GLY A 128 35.32 -23.48 21.89
C GLY A 128 34.53 -22.84 20.74
N ARG A 129 33.35 -23.37 20.39
CA ARG A 129 32.41 -22.72 19.46
C ARG A 129 31.73 -21.51 20.11
N VAL A 130 31.61 -20.43 19.35
CA VAL A 130 31.04 -19.18 19.82
C VAL A 130 29.58 -19.11 19.39
N ARG A 131 28.69 -19.51 20.30
CA ARG A 131 27.25 -19.37 20.09
C ARG A 131 26.76 -17.93 20.24
N CYS A 132 27.13 -17.27 21.35
CA CYS A 132 26.73 -15.90 21.63
C CYS A 132 27.96 -14.99 21.67
N VAL A 133 27.87 -13.83 21.03
CA VAL A 133 28.92 -12.82 21.00
C VAL A 133 28.34 -11.45 21.29
N LEU A 134 29.01 -10.66 22.13
CA LEU A 134 28.66 -9.26 22.38
C LEU A 134 29.39 -8.38 21.36
N VAL A 135 28.63 -7.62 20.59
CA VAL A 135 29.18 -6.75 19.54
C VAL A 135 28.97 -5.30 19.93
N VAL A 136 30.05 -4.53 19.92
CA VAL A 136 30.06 -3.09 20.20
C VAL A 136 30.29 -2.32 18.91
N VAL A 137 29.28 -1.56 18.50
CA VAL A 137 29.26 -0.76 17.26
C VAL A 137 28.74 0.65 17.55
N GLN A 138 29.11 1.61 16.71
CA GLN A 138 28.61 2.99 16.82
C GLN A 138 27.10 3.05 16.52
N TYR A 139 26.37 4.03 17.08
CA TYR A 139 24.94 4.21 16.75
C TYR A 139 24.72 4.55 15.28
N VAL A 140 25.68 5.22 14.65
CA VAL A 140 25.64 5.63 13.24
C VAL A 140 25.99 4.48 12.28
N ALA A 141 26.62 3.42 12.79
CA ALA A 141 27.05 2.27 11.99
C ALA A 141 25.98 1.17 11.90
N LYS A 142 26.02 0.43 10.78
CA LYS A 142 25.26 -0.82 10.61
C LYS A 142 26.21 -2.00 10.79
N LEU A 143 25.72 -3.05 11.42
CA LEU A 143 26.50 -4.28 11.65
C LEU A 143 26.51 -5.14 10.38
N HIS A 144 27.70 -5.47 9.85
CA HIS A 144 27.84 -6.32 8.66
C HIS A 144 27.92 -7.80 9.05
N LYS A 145 26.94 -8.60 8.62
CA LYS A 145 26.83 -10.01 9.02
C LYS A 145 28.04 -10.85 8.59
N GLU A 146 28.56 -10.62 7.39
CA GLU A 146 29.67 -11.42 6.87
C GLU A 146 30.99 -11.13 7.60
N LYS A 147 31.23 -9.86 7.95
CA LYS A 147 32.42 -9.45 8.70
C LYS A 147 32.35 -9.98 10.13
N LEU A 148 31.16 -9.94 10.74
CA LEU A 148 30.89 -10.62 12.02
C LEU A 148 31.17 -12.12 11.95
N ILE A 149 30.73 -12.82 10.89
CA ILE A 149 30.99 -14.25 10.71
C ILE A 149 32.50 -14.51 10.59
N LYS A 150 33.22 -13.75 9.77
CA LYS A 150 34.68 -13.84 9.64
C LYS A 150 35.39 -13.61 10.99
N ALA A 151 34.94 -12.64 11.78
CA ALA A 151 35.49 -12.36 13.10
C ALA A 151 35.23 -13.50 14.09
N VAL A 152 34.02 -14.09 14.08
CA VAL A 152 33.69 -15.28 14.88
C VAL A 152 34.54 -16.48 14.49
N GLN A 153 34.68 -16.76 13.20
CA GLN A 153 35.54 -17.82 12.68
C GLN A 153 37.01 -17.63 13.12
N ALA A 154 37.52 -16.39 13.08
CA ALA A 154 38.88 -16.08 13.53
C ALA A 154 39.08 -16.29 15.04
N MET A 155 38.05 -16.10 15.85
CA MET A 155 38.08 -16.42 17.29
C MET A 155 38.13 -17.93 17.53
N GLU A 156 37.35 -18.72 16.78
CA GLU A 156 37.28 -20.18 16.89
C GLU A 156 38.54 -20.89 16.33
N ALA A 157 39.17 -20.31 15.31
CA ALA A 157 40.36 -20.86 14.64
C ALA A 157 41.58 -21.06 15.58
N ARG A 158 41.51 -20.58 16.82
CA ARG A 158 42.53 -20.79 17.86
C ARG A 158 42.51 -22.20 18.48
N GLY A 159 41.60 -23.07 18.05
CA GLY A 159 41.53 -24.45 18.52
C GLY A 159 40.64 -25.40 17.72
N LEU A 160 39.80 -24.88 16.80
CA LEU A 160 38.86 -25.66 16.01
C LEU A 160 38.98 -25.38 14.51
N PRO A 161 38.70 -26.35 13.62
CA PRO A 161 38.60 -26.09 12.19
C PRO A 161 37.44 -25.13 11.88
N ALA A 162 37.64 -24.25 10.90
CA ALA A 162 36.61 -23.31 10.47
C ALA A 162 35.41 -24.06 9.89
N LEU A 163 34.20 -23.76 10.36
CA LEU A 163 32.98 -24.28 9.76
C LEU A 163 32.69 -23.55 8.43
N GLY A 164 32.01 -24.22 7.51
CA GLY A 164 31.52 -23.60 6.29
C GLY A 164 30.57 -22.44 6.57
N LYS A 165 30.53 -21.43 5.69
CA LYS A 165 29.71 -20.20 5.86
C LYS A 165 28.23 -20.50 6.20
N LYS A 166 27.65 -21.57 5.64
CA LYS A 166 26.26 -22.00 5.87
C LYS A 166 25.95 -22.39 7.32
N GLN A 167 26.96 -22.67 8.14
CA GLN A 167 26.84 -23.05 9.56
C GLN A 167 26.77 -21.83 10.50
N TYR A 168 26.84 -20.61 9.98
CA TYR A 168 26.70 -19.39 10.76
C TYR A 168 25.41 -18.64 10.38
N ASN A 169 24.47 -18.55 11.32
CA ASN A 169 23.25 -17.75 11.19
C ASN A 169 23.15 -16.81 12.40
N MET A 170 23.91 -15.71 12.33
CA MET A 170 23.98 -14.69 13.38
C MET A 170 22.70 -13.85 13.41
N ARG A 171 21.95 -13.94 14.51
CA ARG A 171 20.72 -13.18 14.76
C ARG A 171 20.85 -12.36 16.03
N LEU A 172 20.17 -11.21 16.06
CA LEU A 172 20.13 -10.37 17.24
C LEU A 172 19.33 -11.06 18.35
N LEU A 173 19.93 -11.17 19.54
CA LEU A 173 19.29 -11.72 20.73
C LEU A 173 18.59 -10.58 21.50
N GLU A 174 17.27 -10.68 21.66
CA GLU A 174 16.44 -9.64 22.28
C GLU A 174 15.63 -10.14 23.49
N GLY A 175 15.07 -9.20 24.25
CA GLY A 175 14.10 -9.48 25.32
C GLY A 175 14.65 -10.31 26.48
N ALA A 176 13.84 -11.25 26.97
CA ALA A 176 14.14 -12.05 28.16
C ALA A 176 15.38 -12.95 27.98
N ALA A 177 15.66 -13.43 26.76
CA ALA A 177 16.83 -14.26 26.49
C ALA A 177 18.14 -13.45 26.61
N CYS A 178 18.16 -12.23 26.06
CA CYS A 178 19.31 -11.33 26.23
C CYS A 178 19.51 -10.95 27.70
N GLN A 179 18.43 -10.68 28.44
CA GLN A 179 18.50 -10.37 29.86
C GLN A 179 18.96 -11.56 30.70
N ALA A 180 18.57 -12.79 30.36
CA ALA A 180 19.02 -14.00 31.05
C ALA A 180 20.52 -14.23 30.88
N ILE A 181 21.07 -13.95 29.69
CA ILE A 181 22.50 -14.10 29.41
C ILE A 181 23.32 -12.95 30.02
N THR A 182 22.87 -11.70 29.84
CA THR A 182 23.68 -10.52 30.18
C THR A 182 23.40 -9.94 31.56
N GLY A 183 22.29 -10.34 32.19
CA GLY A 183 21.74 -9.69 33.39
C GLY A 183 21.20 -8.28 33.15
N CYS A 184 21.22 -7.79 31.91
CA CYS A 184 20.89 -6.40 31.57
C CYS A 184 19.56 -6.31 30.84
N GLY A 185 18.75 -5.30 31.18
CA GLY A 185 17.52 -4.99 30.44
C GLY A 185 17.77 -4.49 29.02
N HIS A 186 16.69 -4.37 28.24
CA HIS A 186 16.75 -3.77 26.90
C HIS A 186 17.35 -2.36 26.97
N ASN A 187 18.24 -2.03 26.03
CA ASN A 187 19.01 -0.78 25.99
C ASN A 187 19.94 -0.52 27.20
N ALA A 188 20.23 -1.55 28.00
CA ALA A 188 21.09 -1.46 29.18
C ALA A 188 22.33 -2.36 29.10
N VAL A 189 22.46 -3.20 28.06
CA VAL A 189 23.56 -4.17 27.90
C VAL A 189 24.92 -3.48 28.05
N THR A 190 25.79 -4.02 28.90
CA THR A 190 27.15 -3.53 29.16
C THR A 190 28.14 -4.69 28.96
N PRO A 191 29.37 -4.43 28.47
CA PRO A 191 30.44 -5.42 28.40
C PRO A 191 31.04 -5.75 29.78
N LEU A 192 30.73 -4.97 30.82
CA LEU A 192 31.21 -5.26 32.17
C LEU A 192 30.53 -6.52 32.73
N LYS A 193 31.33 -7.39 33.37
CA LYS A 193 30.90 -8.67 33.98
C LYS A 193 30.18 -9.60 33.00
N GLN A 194 30.59 -9.59 31.74
CA GLN A 194 30.11 -10.53 30.72
C GLN A 194 31.15 -11.62 30.50
N ASP A 195 30.72 -12.88 30.50
CA ASP A 195 31.56 -14.03 30.13
C ASP A 195 31.55 -14.28 28.60
N LEU A 196 30.88 -13.42 27.84
CA LEU A 196 30.77 -13.50 26.39
C LEU A 196 32.05 -13.00 25.71
N PRO A 197 32.47 -13.61 24.58
CA PRO A 197 33.42 -12.99 23.67
C PRO A 197 32.90 -11.62 23.20
N ILE A 198 33.78 -10.64 23.13
CA ILE A 198 33.42 -9.26 22.74
C ILE A 198 34.13 -8.89 21.44
N ILE A 199 33.34 -8.44 20.46
CA ILE A 199 33.83 -7.85 19.22
C ILE A 199 33.63 -6.33 19.29
N LEU A 200 34.68 -5.58 18.99
CA LEU A 200 34.68 -4.13 18.88
C LEU A 200 34.87 -3.73 17.42
N SER A 201 34.01 -2.87 16.90
CA SER A 201 34.18 -2.29 15.57
C SER A 201 35.49 -1.49 15.47
N ASP A 202 36.24 -1.69 14.39
CA ASP A 202 37.52 -1.02 14.14
C ASP A 202 37.38 0.52 14.05
N ALA A 203 36.23 1.02 13.59
CA ALA A 203 35.92 2.45 13.61
C ALA A 203 35.96 3.04 15.03
N ILE A 204 35.57 2.26 16.05
CA ILE A 204 35.68 2.66 17.46
C ILE A 204 37.14 2.64 17.91
N ALA A 205 37.91 1.64 17.46
CA ALA A 205 39.33 1.54 17.76
C ALA A 205 40.13 2.75 17.23
N LYS A 206 39.66 3.33 16.11
CA LYS A 206 40.26 4.49 15.43
C LYS A 206 39.73 5.85 15.90
N LEU A 207 38.89 5.92 16.93
CA LEU A 207 38.30 7.20 17.39
C LEU A 207 39.38 8.20 17.84
N PRO A 208 39.40 9.44 17.32
CA PRO A 208 40.44 10.43 17.65
C PRO A 208 40.55 10.80 19.12
N SER A 209 39.45 10.71 19.87
CA SER A 209 39.43 10.98 21.30
C SER A 209 39.97 9.83 22.15
N GLY A 210 40.06 8.62 21.59
CA GLY A 210 40.38 7.40 22.32
C GLY A 210 39.32 7.00 23.36
N HIS A 211 38.11 7.56 23.31
CA HIS A 211 37.02 7.26 24.25
C HIS A 211 35.70 7.00 23.51
N PHE A 212 34.85 6.18 24.11
CA PHE A 212 33.51 5.88 23.60
C PHE A 212 32.51 5.65 24.75
N TRP A 213 31.23 5.82 24.44
CA TRP A 213 30.12 5.73 25.37
C TRP A 213 29.16 4.61 24.98
N LEU A 214 28.63 3.88 25.96
CA LEU A 214 27.66 2.81 25.73
C LEU A 214 26.74 2.58 26.95
N GLY A 215 25.92 1.52 26.91
CA GLY A 215 25.04 1.13 28.01
C GLY A 215 25.83 0.79 29.29
N GLY A 216 25.40 1.35 30.42
CA GLY A 216 26.07 1.17 31.72
C GLY A 216 25.48 0.10 32.62
N GLY A 217 24.67 -0.84 32.10
CA GLY A 217 23.98 -1.86 32.91
C GLY A 217 22.56 -1.48 33.34
N HIS A 218 22.16 -0.22 33.17
CA HIS A 218 20.79 0.27 33.37
C HIS A 218 20.39 1.23 32.23
N VAL A 219 19.10 1.35 31.93
CA VAL A 219 18.60 2.21 30.84
C VAL A 219 19.01 3.67 31.05
N ASP A 220 19.05 4.12 32.30
CA ASP A 220 19.41 5.48 32.72
C ASP A 220 20.89 5.63 33.09
N LEU A 221 21.74 4.67 32.74
CA LEU A 221 23.17 4.73 33.05
C LEU A 221 24.02 4.55 31.80
N LYS A 222 25.02 5.40 31.62
CA LYS A 222 25.96 5.37 30.49
C LYS A 222 27.38 5.20 30.99
N LEU A 223 28.11 4.32 30.31
CA LEU A 223 29.48 3.96 30.62
C LEU A 223 30.39 4.56 29.55
N GLN A 224 31.35 5.38 29.97
CA GLN A 224 32.47 5.82 29.15
C GLN A 224 33.66 4.92 29.40
N LEU A 225 34.32 4.48 28.33
CA LEU A 225 35.55 3.71 28.38
C LEU A 225 36.61 4.33 27.48
N LYS A 226 37.87 4.16 27.86
CA LYS A 226 39.02 4.40 26.99
C LYS A 226 39.26 3.18 26.11
N VAL A 227 39.43 3.41 24.81
CA VAL A 227 39.53 2.38 23.77
C VAL A 227 40.66 1.39 24.06
N ASP A 228 41.89 1.87 24.21
CA ASP A 228 43.07 1.00 24.39
C ASP A 228 42.95 0.10 25.61
N GLU A 229 42.44 0.65 26.72
CA GLU A 229 42.25 -0.09 27.96
C GLU A 229 41.12 -1.10 27.83
N ALA A 230 40.01 -0.72 27.19
CA ALA A 230 38.89 -1.62 26.94
C ALA A 230 39.33 -2.83 26.11
N VAL A 231 40.05 -2.61 25.01
CA VAL A 231 40.56 -3.67 24.14
C VAL A 231 41.51 -4.60 24.89
N GLN A 232 42.46 -4.03 25.64
CA GLN A 232 43.47 -4.81 26.34
C GLN A 232 42.91 -5.60 27.54
N VAL A 233 42.14 -4.93 28.40
CA VAL A 233 41.69 -5.47 29.69
C VAL A 233 40.50 -6.41 29.50
N MET A 234 39.52 -6.02 28.66
CA MET A 234 38.34 -6.85 28.39
C MET A 234 38.56 -7.82 27.22
N LYS A 235 39.78 -7.86 26.66
CA LYS A 235 40.18 -8.76 25.56
C LYS A 235 39.25 -8.67 24.35
N MET A 236 38.83 -7.46 23.99
CA MET A 236 37.94 -7.24 22.85
C MET A 236 38.69 -7.56 21.56
N THR A 237 38.05 -8.33 20.67
CA THR A 237 38.56 -8.58 19.33
C THR A 237 38.13 -7.44 18.42
N VAL A 238 39.10 -6.69 17.88
CA VAL A 238 38.81 -5.62 16.92
C VAL A 238 38.55 -6.24 15.56
N ALA A 239 37.40 -5.93 14.97
CA ALA A 239 37.00 -6.40 13.65
C ALA A 239 36.68 -5.21 12.75
N ASP A 240 37.17 -5.27 11.51
CA ASP A 240 36.85 -4.29 10.50
C ASP A 240 35.35 -4.38 10.16
N ASP A 241 34.66 -3.25 10.25
CA ASP A 241 33.24 -3.11 9.94
C ASP A 241 33.01 -1.97 8.91
N GLU A 242 34.05 -1.28 8.43
CA GLU A 242 33.87 -0.14 7.52
C GLU A 242 33.58 -0.61 6.10
N ASP A 243 32.63 0.04 5.42
CA ASP A 243 32.31 -0.18 4.01
C ASP A 243 33.54 0.24 3.17
N GLU A 244 34.50 -0.67 2.97
CA GLU A 244 35.27 -0.62 1.73
C GLU A 244 34.25 -0.99 0.65
N ASP A 245 33.86 0.01 -0.13
CA ASP A 245 33.19 -0.14 -1.41
C ASP A 245 34.12 -0.97 -2.31
N GLU A 246 34.29 -2.26 -2.02
CA GLU A 246 34.84 -3.24 -2.94
C GLU A 246 33.78 -3.36 -4.04
N ASP A 247 33.99 -2.52 -5.06
CA ASP A 247 33.61 -2.78 -6.44
C ASP A 247 34.18 -4.16 -6.80
N ASP A 248 33.49 -5.23 -6.37
CA ASP A 248 33.77 -6.60 -6.80
C ASP A 248 33.33 -6.73 -8.26
N ASP A 249 34.24 -6.31 -9.13
CA ASP A 249 34.45 -6.87 -10.45
C ASP A 249 34.71 -8.37 -10.30
N GLU A 250 33.67 -9.20 -10.21
CA GLU A 250 33.80 -10.64 -10.44
C GLU A 250 33.82 -10.92 -11.95
N ASP A 251 35.02 -10.76 -12.52
CA ASP A 251 35.47 -11.50 -13.70
C ASP A 251 35.58 -13.00 -13.35
N GLU A 252 34.92 -13.81 -14.19
CA GLU A 252 35.24 -15.17 -14.66
C GLU A 252 36.01 -16.14 -13.73
N ASP A 253 35.36 -17.26 -13.40
CA ASP A 253 35.96 -18.60 -13.50
C ASP A 253 34.87 -19.59 -13.99
N GLU A 254 34.86 -19.82 -15.30
CA GLU A 254 34.41 -21.08 -15.91
C GLU A 254 35.48 -22.17 -15.65
N ASP A 255 35.10 -23.44 -15.80
CA ASP A 255 35.89 -24.69 -15.59
C ASP A 255 35.71 -25.26 -14.16
N GLU A 256 35.33 -26.50 -13.89
CA GLU A 256 35.20 -27.75 -14.64
C GLU A 256 34.34 -28.73 -13.79
N ASP A 257 33.51 -29.52 -14.46
CA ASP A 257 33.09 -30.90 -14.17
C ASP A 257 33.47 -31.53 -12.81
N GLU A 258 32.47 -31.88 -11.98
CA GLU A 258 32.39 -33.20 -11.32
C GLU A 258 30.90 -33.59 -11.23
N ASP A 259 30.53 -34.52 -12.11
CA ASP A 259 29.40 -35.42 -11.93
C ASP A 259 29.63 -36.22 -10.64
N ASP A 260 28.72 -36.13 -9.68
CA ASP A 260 28.48 -37.20 -8.71
C ASP A 260 26.98 -37.32 -8.52
N ASP A 261 26.43 -38.26 -9.29
CA ASP A 261 25.22 -38.98 -8.97
C ASP A 261 25.41 -39.63 -7.59
N ASP A 262 24.61 -39.26 -6.61
CA ASP A 262 24.20 -40.19 -5.56
C ASP A 262 22.76 -39.86 -5.16
N ASP A 263 21.88 -40.74 -5.64
CA ASP A 263 20.56 -41.01 -5.10
C ASP A 263 20.68 -41.29 -3.60
N ASP A 264 19.96 -40.52 -2.78
CA ASP A 264 19.35 -41.07 -1.57
C ASP A 264 18.03 -40.33 -1.33
N ASP A 265 16.96 -41.04 -1.69
CA ASP A 265 15.61 -40.82 -1.22
C ASP A 265 15.59 -40.90 0.32
N ASP A 266 15.15 -39.83 0.98
CA ASP A 266 14.36 -39.94 2.21
C ASP A 266 13.36 -38.79 2.26
N ASP A 267 12.10 -39.18 2.08
CA ASP A 267 10.91 -38.36 2.26
C ASP A 267 10.84 -37.79 3.68
N ASP A 268 10.69 -36.47 3.82
CA ASP A 268 9.84 -35.88 4.86
C ASP A 268 9.29 -34.53 4.36
N ASP A 269 7.96 -34.44 4.39
CA ASP A 269 7.12 -33.34 3.96
C ASP A 269 7.51 -31.99 4.59
N ASP A 270 7.87 -30.98 3.78
CA ASP A 270 7.76 -29.56 4.17
C ASP A 270 7.58 -28.62 2.95
N GLU A 271 6.34 -28.15 2.80
CA GLU A 271 5.89 -26.83 2.34
C GLU A 271 6.93 -25.92 1.63
N TYR A 272 6.99 -26.02 0.29
CA TYR A 272 7.82 -25.19 -0.58
C TYR A 272 7.37 -23.70 -0.57
N CYS A 273 8.01 -22.87 0.26
CA CYS A 273 7.93 -21.41 0.18
C CYS A 273 8.79 -20.86 -0.97
N PHE A 274 8.15 -20.22 -1.94
CA PHE A 274 8.79 -19.40 -2.97
C PHE A 274 9.49 -18.19 -2.32
N HIS A 275 10.82 -18.12 -2.36
CA HIS A 275 11.59 -16.95 -1.94
C HIS A 275 11.78 -15.92 -3.09
N ASP A 276 11.37 -14.69 -2.75
CA ASP A 276 11.86 -13.36 -3.14
C ASP A 276 12.81 -13.18 -4.34
N TYR A 277 12.34 -12.42 -5.33
CA TYR A 277 13.17 -11.43 -6.04
C TYR A 277 12.62 -10.02 -5.77
N ASP A 278 13.34 -9.30 -4.92
CA ASP A 278 13.81 -7.90 -5.05
C ASP A 278 12.82 -6.77 -5.44
N TYR A 279 11.74 -6.59 -4.67
CA TYR A 279 10.89 -5.38 -4.71
C TYR A 279 11.25 -4.34 -3.61
N THR A 280 12.04 -4.74 -2.62
CA THR A 280 12.41 -3.93 -1.45
C THR A 280 13.41 -2.82 -1.83
N CYS A 281 14.33 -3.08 -2.76
CA CYS A 281 15.32 -2.10 -3.22
C CYS A 281 14.69 -0.90 -3.97
N PHE A 282 13.62 -1.12 -4.73
CA PHE A 282 12.93 -0.04 -5.45
C PHE A 282 12.17 0.89 -4.50
N CYS A 283 11.65 0.36 -3.39
CA CYS A 283 10.99 1.13 -2.34
C CYS A 283 11.99 1.95 -1.51
N TYR A 284 13.17 1.39 -1.21
CA TYR A 284 14.26 2.12 -0.54
C TYR A 284 14.78 3.28 -1.38
N TYR A 285 14.98 3.08 -2.68
CA TYR A 285 15.54 4.10 -3.58
C TYR A 285 14.60 5.30 -3.80
N LEU A 286 13.28 5.07 -3.85
CA LEU A 286 12.27 6.13 -3.97
C LEU A 286 11.99 6.89 -2.66
N LEU A 287 12.34 6.34 -1.49
CA LEU A 287 12.05 6.96 -0.20
C LEU A 287 13.26 7.69 0.40
N ASP A 288 14.48 7.18 0.22
CA ASP A 288 15.72 7.79 0.76
C ASP A 288 16.07 9.11 0.04
N ASN A 289 15.54 9.33 -1.16
CA ASN A 289 15.74 10.55 -1.95
C ASN A 289 14.64 11.62 -1.74
N TYR A 290 13.52 11.30 -1.09
CA TYR A 290 12.33 12.18 -1.06
C TYR A 290 11.78 12.51 0.34
N LEU A 291 12.19 11.78 1.38
CA LEU A 291 11.90 12.08 2.78
C LEU A 291 13.22 12.21 3.55
N SER A 292 13.28 13.09 4.57
CA SER A 292 14.42 13.03 5.49
C SER A 292 14.40 11.68 6.23
N LYS A 293 15.58 11.12 6.54
CA LYS A 293 15.73 9.80 7.18
C LYS A 293 14.82 9.62 8.40
N ASP A 294 14.58 10.68 9.17
CA ASP A 294 13.69 10.66 10.35
C ASP A 294 12.21 10.49 10.00
N GLN A 295 11.76 11.03 8.86
CA GLN A 295 10.37 10.91 8.41
C GLN A 295 10.10 9.54 7.78
N ALA A 296 11.09 8.98 7.09
CA ALA A 296 11.05 7.59 6.63
C ALA A 296 11.07 6.62 7.83
N ALA A 297 11.88 6.88 8.85
CA ALA A 297 11.93 6.06 10.06
C ALA A 297 10.62 6.06 10.85
N VAL A 298 9.98 7.23 11.05
CA VAL A 298 8.67 7.33 11.71
C VAL A 298 7.57 6.63 10.90
N TYR A 299 7.66 6.69 9.57
CA TYR A 299 6.78 5.96 8.66
C TYR A 299 6.92 4.44 8.84
N PHE A 300 8.16 3.92 8.76
CA PHE A 300 8.42 2.49 8.88
C PHE A 300 8.12 1.95 10.28
N MET A 301 8.36 2.75 11.33
CA MET A 301 8.01 2.36 12.70
C MET A 301 6.51 2.23 12.90
N LYS A 302 5.71 3.18 12.42
CA LYS A 302 4.25 3.11 12.55
C LYS A 302 3.63 2.01 11.71
N MET A 303 4.23 1.74 10.54
CA MET A 303 3.86 0.63 9.69
C MET A 303 4.18 -0.71 10.38
N ALA A 304 5.39 -0.87 10.93
CA ALA A 304 5.81 -2.05 11.68
C ALA A 304 4.99 -2.26 12.97
N GLU A 305 4.61 -1.19 13.66
CA GLU A 305 3.76 -1.26 14.84
C GLU A 305 2.33 -1.71 14.50
N ALA A 306 1.78 -1.25 13.37
CA ALA A 306 0.50 -1.72 12.87
C ALA A 306 0.55 -3.18 12.36
N CYS A 307 1.66 -3.61 11.74
CA CYS A 307 1.94 -5.02 11.40
C CYS A 307 1.88 -5.88 12.67
N ARG A 308 2.50 -5.38 13.74
CA ARG A 308 2.65 -6.10 15.00
C ARG A 308 1.33 -6.25 15.73
N LEU A 309 0.51 -5.19 15.75
CA LEU A 309 -0.78 -5.18 16.45
C LEU A 309 -1.86 -5.99 15.73
N ASN A 310 -1.77 -6.14 14.41
CA ASN A 310 -2.82 -6.78 13.60
C ASN A 310 -2.30 -7.99 12.80
N LYS A 311 -1.25 -8.65 13.30
CA LYS A 311 -0.48 -9.72 12.63
C LYS A 311 -1.29 -10.94 12.15
N LYS A 312 -2.56 -11.07 12.55
CA LYS A 312 -3.49 -12.13 12.12
C LYS A 312 -4.64 -11.63 11.24
N GLN A 313 -4.70 -10.33 10.95
CA GLN A 313 -5.84 -9.68 10.29
C GLN A 313 -5.46 -8.78 9.11
N LEU A 314 -4.20 -8.35 8.99
CA LEU A 314 -3.74 -7.49 7.88
C LEU A 314 -2.78 -8.27 6.98
N ASP A 315 -3.03 -8.22 5.67
CA ASP A 315 -2.10 -8.74 4.67
C ASP A 315 -1.02 -7.69 4.34
N TRP A 316 0.00 -8.10 3.57
CA TRP A 316 1.15 -7.25 3.24
C TRP A 316 0.80 -5.95 2.52
N MET A 317 -0.40 -5.85 1.96
CA MET A 317 -0.90 -4.69 1.26
C MET A 317 -1.63 -3.68 2.11
N ASP A 318 -2.31 -4.15 3.15
CA ASP A 318 -2.83 -3.26 4.18
C ASP A 318 -1.70 -2.42 4.80
N LEU A 319 -0.47 -2.97 4.79
CA LEU A 319 0.74 -2.30 5.23
C LEU A 319 1.24 -1.24 4.24
N TRP A 320 1.13 -1.50 2.94
CA TRP A 320 1.45 -0.53 1.89
C TRP A 320 0.52 0.68 1.90
N ASP A 321 -0.79 0.45 1.97
CA ASP A 321 -1.79 1.52 1.99
C ASP A 321 -1.73 2.35 3.28
N LEU A 322 -1.44 1.69 4.42
CA LEU A 322 -1.17 2.38 5.68
C LEU A 322 0.07 3.27 5.59
N GLY A 323 1.12 2.80 4.92
CA GLY A 323 2.29 3.59 4.59
C GLY A 323 1.93 4.86 3.81
N VAL A 324 1.32 4.71 2.64
CA VAL A 324 0.91 5.86 1.78
C VAL A 324 0.07 6.89 2.55
N LEU A 325 -0.82 6.44 3.44
CA LEU A 325 -1.66 7.30 4.28
C LEU A 325 -0.85 8.12 5.30
N ILE A 326 0.20 7.52 5.89
CA ILE A 326 1.08 8.17 6.86
C ILE A 326 1.96 9.24 6.20
N ALA A 327 2.50 8.96 5.01
CA ALA A 327 3.26 9.95 4.23
C ALA A 327 2.42 11.17 3.86
N ASN A 328 1.17 10.96 3.44
CA ASN A 328 0.26 12.05 3.07
C ASN A 328 -0.12 12.96 4.26
N ARG A 329 -0.30 12.37 5.45
CA ARG A 329 -0.55 13.13 6.70
C ARG A 329 0.67 13.93 7.17
N ALA A 330 1.88 13.46 6.90
CA ALA A 330 3.11 14.19 7.23
C ALA A 330 3.27 15.43 6.34
N TYR A 331 2.92 15.32 5.05
CA TYR A 331 2.91 16.43 4.10
C TYR A 331 1.87 17.51 4.45
N GLN A 332 0.62 17.11 4.73
CA GLN A 332 -0.45 18.05 5.12
C GLN A 332 -0.21 18.76 6.45
N ALA A 333 0.60 18.18 7.34
CA ALA A 333 0.97 18.79 8.62
C ALA A 333 2.10 19.84 8.51
N GLY A 334 2.52 20.23 7.29
CA GLY A 334 3.53 21.27 7.06
C GLY A 334 4.95 20.86 7.49
N ARG A 335 5.20 19.56 7.64
CA ARG A 335 6.51 19.04 8.10
C ARG A 335 7.50 18.77 6.96
N CYS A 336 7.18 19.14 5.73
CA CYS A 336 8.07 19.01 4.58
C CYS A 336 8.66 20.38 4.19
N ASN A 337 9.98 20.51 4.18
CA ASN A 337 10.67 21.79 3.91
C ASN A 337 10.50 22.28 2.46
N GLN A 338 10.38 23.61 2.28
CA GLN A 338 10.14 24.32 0.99
C GLN A 338 11.12 23.99 -0.16
N LYS A 339 12.31 23.43 0.10
CA LYS A 339 13.26 22.99 -0.94
C LYS A 339 12.79 21.77 -1.75
N HIS A 340 11.92 20.93 -1.20
CA HIS A 340 11.44 19.72 -1.88
C HIS A 340 10.29 19.99 -2.87
N ALA A 341 9.53 21.07 -2.67
CA ALA A 341 8.45 21.47 -3.58
C ALA A 341 8.97 21.93 -4.97
N ALA A 342 10.23 22.37 -5.07
CA ALA A 342 10.84 22.85 -6.31
C ALA A 342 11.48 21.74 -7.17
N MET A 343 11.60 20.51 -6.67
CA MET A 343 12.35 19.43 -7.32
C MET A 343 11.46 18.43 -8.07
N LEU A 344 10.13 18.51 -7.88
CA LEU A 344 9.11 17.84 -8.69
C LEU A 344 9.05 18.35 -10.16
N GLU A 345 9.87 19.35 -10.51
CA GLU A 345 9.87 19.98 -11.85
C GLU A 345 11.05 19.57 -12.78
N ARG A 346 11.92 18.58 -12.45
CA ARG A 346 13.11 18.27 -13.30
C ARG A 346 13.26 16.83 -13.85
N PRO A 347 13.87 16.65 -15.05
CA PRO A 347 13.68 15.45 -15.89
C PRO A 347 14.69 14.29 -15.67
N VAL A 348 15.45 14.29 -14.56
CA VAL A 348 16.61 13.40 -14.37
C VAL A 348 16.20 11.95 -14.00
N VAL A 349 15.00 11.77 -13.46
CA VAL A 349 14.44 10.47 -13.03
C VAL A 349 14.30 9.45 -14.17
N ILE A 350 14.26 9.91 -15.43
CA ILE A 350 14.05 9.06 -16.61
C ILE A 350 15.32 8.25 -16.98
N ARG A 351 16.52 8.66 -16.53
CA ARG A 351 17.78 8.00 -16.92
C ARG A 351 18.09 6.74 -16.11
N ALA A 352 17.72 6.69 -14.83
CA ALA A 352 17.93 5.52 -13.96
C ALA A 352 17.09 4.31 -14.40
N ILE A 353 15.88 4.56 -14.91
CA ILE A 353 14.95 3.52 -15.41
C ILE A 353 15.52 2.79 -16.65
N LEU A 354 16.43 3.40 -17.40
CA LEU A 354 16.94 2.82 -18.65
C LEU A 354 18.15 1.89 -18.47
N ILE A 355 18.84 1.95 -17.33
CA ILE A 355 20.05 1.13 -17.07
C ILE A 355 19.65 -0.24 -16.47
N GLN A 356 18.61 -0.29 -15.64
CA GLN A 356 18.09 -1.53 -15.04
C GLN A 356 17.48 -2.52 -16.05
N MET A 357 17.14 -2.08 -17.27
CA MET A 357 16.54 -2.94 -18.30
C MET A 357 17.56 -3.69 -19.16
N ALA A 358 18.87 -3.50 -18.93
CA ALA A 358 19.92 -4.08 -19.78
C ALA A 358 20.48 -5.44 -19.30
N SER A 359 20.27 -5.86 -18.04
CA SER A 359 21.00 -7.02 -17.46
C SER A 359 20.23 -8.35 -17.34
N SER A 360 19.01 -8.48 -17.88
CA SER A 360 18.28 -9.77 -17.86
C SER A 360 18.40 -10.53 -19.19
N ARG A 361 19.47 -11.33 -19.33
CA ARG A 361 19.56 -12.44 -20.30
C ARG A 361 20.14 -13.69 -19.62
N ARG A 362 19.38 -14.79 -19.62
CA ARG A 362 19.83 -16.19 -19.57
C ARG A 362 18.74 -17.10 -20.20
N PRO A 363 19.00 -18.38 -20.49
CA PRO A 363 20.03 -18.91 -21.37
C PRO A 363 19.41 -19.75 -22.52
N GLY A 364 20.25 -20.18 -23.45
CA GLY A 364 19.86 -20.85 -24.69
C GLY A 364 19.40 -22.31 -24.50
N PHE A 365 18.50 -22.73 -25.40
CA PHE A 365 18.18 -24.12 -25.66
C PHE A 365 19.31 -24.72 -26.51
N ALA A 366 20.02 -25.72 -25.98
CA ALA A 366 20.91 -26.56 -26.74
C ALA A 366 20.07 -27.47 -27.66
N ALA A 367 20.36 -27.43 -28.95
CA ALA A 367 19.79 -28.34 -29.94
C ALA A 367 20.75 -29.52 -30.14
N GLU A 368 20.26 -30.72 -29.84
CA GLU A 368 20.88 -31.98 -30.23
C GLU A 368 21.11 -32.01 -31.75
N SER A 369 22.35 -32.30 -32.17
CA SER A 369 22.67 -32.63 -33.56
C SER A 369 23.32 -34.01 -33.63
N GLY A 370 22.47 -35.03 -33.51
CA GLY A 370 22.80 -36.38 -33.93
C GLY A 370 22.57 -36.54 -35.44
N SER A 371 23.66 -36.60 -36.21
CA SER A 371 23.65 -37.08 -37.59
C SER A 371 23.38 -38.59 -37.64
N PRO A 372 22.60 -39.06 -38.62
CA PRO A 372 23.16 -40.10 -39.48
C PRO A 372 23.01 -39.74 -40.96
N ALA A 373 24.08 -40.05 -41.69
CA ALA A 373 24.19 -39.96 -43.13
C ALA A 373 23.04 -40.66 -43.86
N LYS A 374 22.52 -40.02 -44.91
CA LYS A 374 21.94 -40.72 -46.06
C LYS A 374 22.06 -39.91 -47.35
N GLU A 375 22.38 -40.67 -48.39
CA GLU A 375 22.77 -40.35 -49.77
C GLU A 375 21.73 -39.54 -50.58
N PRO A 376 22.16 -38.95 -51.73
CA PRO A 376 21.31 -38.11 -52.56
C PRO A 376 20.48 -38.97 -53.53
N GLY A 377 19.18 -38.72 -53.58
CA GLY A 377 18.28 -39.38 -54.53
C GLY A 377 16.96 -38.66 -54.66
N ASP A 378 16.75 -38.13 -55.87
CA ASP A 378 15.49 -37.91 -56.55
C ASP A 378 14.62 -36.70 -56.17
N THR A 379 14.75 -35.72 -57.08
CA THR A 379 13.73 -34.79 -57.53
C THR A 379 12.34 -35.42 -57.65
N GLU A 380 11.39 -34.97 -56.84
CA GLU A 380 9.98 -34.97 -57.21
C GLU A 380 9.33 -33.66 -56.79
N SER A 381 8.88 -32.95 -57.82
CA SER A 381 8.07 -31.76 -57.77
C SER A 381 6.65 -32.14 -57.37
N ASP A 382 6.24 -31.80 -56.15
CA ASP A 382 4.82 -31.71 -55.82
C ASP A 382 4.46 -30.32 -55.32
N SER A 383 3.53 -29.77 -56.08
CA SER A 383 2.93 -28.46 -56.07
C SER A 383 2.10 -28.17 -54.82
N GLU A 384 2.27 -26.97 -54.29
CA GLU A 384 1.20 -26.02 -53.94
C GLU A 384 -0.21 -26.60 -53.69
N ALA A 385 -0.52 -27.03 -52.46
CA ALA A 385 -1.90 -27.26 -52.02
C ALA A 385 -2.11 -27.16 -50.49
N GLU A 386 -1.58 -26.15 -49.81
CA GLU A 386 -1.95 -25.84 -48.41
C GLU A 386 -2.31 -24.36 -48.17
N SER A 387 -2.82 -23.65 -49.18
CA SER A 387 -3.25 -22.24 -49.04
C SER A 387 -4.70 -22.05 -48.56
N GLY A 388 -5.33 -23.10 -48.01
CA GLY A 388 -6.77 -23.15 -47.75
C GLY A 388 -7.21 -23.28 -46.31
N GLN A 389 -6.36 -23.08 -45.29
CA GLN A 389 -6.84 -23.04 -43.90
C GLN A 389 -7.60 -21.73 -43.67
N THR A 390 -8.89 -21.76 -43.99
CA THR A 390 -9.82 -20.65 -43.77
C THR A 390 -9.72 -20.17 -42.32
N TRP A 391 -9.66 -18.85 -42.10
CA TRP A 391 -9.66 -18.21 -40.77
C TRP A 391 -10.69 -18.79 -39.79
N THR A 392 -11.81 -19.29 -40.31
CA THR A 392 -12.86 -20.00 -39.56
C THR A 392 -12.39 -21.31 -38.92
N ALA A 393 -11.54 -22.09 -39.59
CA ALA A 393 -10.97 -23.33 -39.05
C ALA A 393 -9.93 -23.06 -37.97
N LEU A 394 -9.12 -22.01 -38.12
CA LEU A 394 -8.20 -21.56 -37.08
C LEU A 394 -8.98 -21.14 -35.83
N LEU A 395 -9.99 -20.28 -35.99
CA LEU A 395 -10.88 -19.82 -34.90
C LEU A 395 -11.61 -20.98 -34.22
N ALA A 396 -12.11 -21.96 -34.99
CA ALA A 396 -12.78 -23.15 -34.43
C ALA A 396 -11.81 -24.02 -33.61
N ARG A 397 -10.57 -24.25 -34.09
CA ARG A 397 -9.54 -24.97 -33.34
C ARG A 397 -9.13 -24.22 -32.07
N THR A 398 -8.98 -22.90 -32.15
CA THR A 398 -8.62 -22.09 -30.99
C THR A 398 -9.75 -21.94 -29.98
N ALA A 399 -11.01 -22.02 -30.40
CA ALA A 399 -12.19 -22.08 -29.53
C ALA A 399 -12.33 -23.45 -28.85
N HIS A 400 -11.97 -24.53 -29.56
CA HIS A 400 -12.00 -25.89 -29.01
C HIS A 400 -10.85 -26.14 -28.01
N GLN A 401 -9.66 -25.58 -28.24
CA GLN A 401 -8.55 -25.62 -27.28
C GLN A 401 -8.76 -24.70 -26.07
N ALA A 402 -9.54 -23.63 -26.23
CA ALA A 402 -9.88 -22.75 -25.11
C ALA A 402 -10.75 -23.45 -24.05
N GLY A 403 -11.32 -24.63 -24.33
CA GLY A 403 -12.09 -25.44 -23.39
C GLY A 403 -13.36 -24.73 -22.91
N GLY A 404 -14.53 -25.32 -23.13
CA GLY A 404 -15.82 -24.77 -22.68
C GLY A 404 -15.95 -24.53 -21.16
N LYS A 405 -14.90 -24.72 -20.36
CA LYS A 405 -14.83 -24.39 -18.92
C LYS A 405 -14.16 -23.04 -18.62
N ASN A 406 -13.44 -22.41 -19.57
CA ASN A 406 -12.70 -21.17 -19.31
C ASN A 406 -13.55 -19.89 -19.40
N TRP A 407 -14.78 -19.94 -19.93
CA TRP A 407 -15.64 -18.74 -20.01
C TRP A 407 -16.03 -18.20 -18.63
N VAL A 408 -16.04 -19.05 -17.59
CA VAL A 408 -16.30 -18.64 -16.20
C VAL A 408 -15.26 -17.62 -15.74
N LYS A 409 -13.98 -17.80 -16.13
CA LYS A 409 -12.90 -16.86 -15.79
C LYS A 409 -13.11 -15.47 -16.37
N TRP A 410 -13.80 -15.37 -17.50
CA TRP A 410 -14.16 -14.10 -18.13
C TRP A 410 -15.45 -13.51 -17.54
N LEU A 411 -16.46 -14.35 -17.32
CA LEU A 411 -17.78 -13.90 -16.91
C LEU A 411 -17.81 -13.39 -15.46
N VAL A 412 -17.14 -14.05 -14.53
CA VAL A 412 -17.25 -13.69 -13.10
C VAL A 412 -16.74 -12.27 -12.82
N PRO A 413 -15.53 -11.85 -13.25
CA PRO A 413 -15.09 -10.46 -13.08
C PRO A 413 -16.03 -9.45 -13.75
N PHE A 414 -16.65 -9.81 -14.87
CA PHE A 414 -17.62 -8.96 -15.56
C PHE A 414 -18.92 -8.79 -14.76
N LEU A 415 -19.44 -9.88 -14.19
CA LEU A 415 -20.61 -9.84 -13.31
C LEU A 415 -20.34 -9.02 -12.04
N LEU A 416 -19.13 -9.13 -11.48
CA LEU A 416 -18.71 -8.32 -10.33
C LEU A 416 -18.77 -6.82 -10.64
N VAL A 417 -18.30 -6.40 -11.83
CA VAL A 417 -18.45 -5.01 -12.28
C VAL A 417 -19.91 -4.62 -12.42
N GLY A 418 -20.75 -5.49 -13.00
CA GLY A 418 -22.19 -5.24 -13.10
C GLY A 418 -22.86 -4.99 -11.74
N ILE A 419 -22.56 -5.84 -10.75
CA ILE A 419 -23.06 -5.68 -9.37
C ILE A 419 -22.52 -4.39 -8.74
N ALA A 420 -21.22 -4.13 -8.88
CA ALA A 420 -20.59 -2.93 -8.35
C ALA A 420 -21.18 -1.64 -8.94
N LEU A 421 -21.49 -1.62 -10.24
CA LEU A 421 -22.15 -0.50 -10.89
C LEU A 421 -23.58 -0.29 -10.38
N VAL A 422 -24.37 -1.35 -10.21
CA VAL A 422 -25.74 -1.23 -9.64
C VAL A 422 -25.68 -0.67 -8.21
N LEU A 423 -24.77 -1.19 -7.38
CA LEU A 423 -24.58 -0.68 -6.02
C LEU A 423 -24.10 0.77 -6.02
N CYS A 424 -23.19 1.13 -6.92
CA CYS A 424 -22.76 2.51 -7.13
C CYS A 424 -23.96 3.41 -7.44
N MET A 425 -24.74 3.09 -8.47
CA MET A 425 -25.92 3.88 -8.87
C MET A 425 -26.94 4.02 -7.73
N TRP A 426 -27.21 2.93 -6.98
CA TRP A 426 -28.10 2.98 -5.83
C TRP A 426 -27.62 3.98 -4.76
N MET A 427 -26.33 3.93 -4.39
CA MET A 427 -25.75 4.85 -3.43
C MET A 427 -25.78 6.31 -3.92
N LEU A 428 -25.57 6.55 -5.21
CA LEU A 428 -25.62 7.89 -5.78
C LEU A 428 -27.04 8.48 -5.82
N HIS A 429 -28.07 7.64 -5.93
CA HIS A 429 -29.45 8.10 -5.76
C HIS A 429 -29.75 8.49 -4.31
N ILE A 430 -29.18 7.78 -3.33
CA ILE A 430 -29.26 8.18 -1.92
C ILE A 430 -28.59 9.55 -1.71
N ALA A 431 -27.40 9.75 -2.27
CA ALA A 431 -26.73 11.06 -2.22
C ALA A 431 -27.57 12.17 -2.87
N THR A 432 -28.18 11.88 -4.02
CA THR A 432 -29.06 12.82 -4.74
C THR A 432 -30.28 13.19 -3.90
N PHE A 433 -30.91 12.25 -3.20
CA PHE A 433 -32.01 12.52 -2.27
C PHE A 433 -31.60 13.55 -1.20
N TYR A 434 -30.49 13.31 -0.51
CA TYR A 434 -30.02 14.22 0.53
C TYR A 434 -29.63 15.59 -0.03
N TYR A 435 -29.02 15.64 -1.22
CA TYR A 435 -28.73 16.90 -1.91
C TYR A 435 -30.02 17.68 -2.20
N VAL A 436 -31.03 17.04 -2.82
CA VAL A 436 -32.33 17.67 -3.14
C VAL A 436 -33.01 18.18 -1.87
N ALA A 437 -33.09 17.36 -0.82
CA ALA A 437 -33.68 17.74 0.45
C ALA A 437 -32.94 18.93 1.09
N GLY A 438 -31.61 18.92 1.04
CA GLY A 438 -30.75 20.00 1.54
C GLY A 438 -30.97 21.29 0.77
N ILE A 439 -30.83 21.28 -0.55
CA ILE A 439 -30.88 22.49 -1.38
C ILE A 439 -32.28 23.11 -1.42
N VAL A 440 -33.35 22.30 -1.39
CA VAL A 440 -34.72 22.81 -1.28
C VAL A 440 -34.94 23.49 0.07
N ARG A 441 -34.37 22.94 1.16
CA ARG A 441 -34.38 23.60 2.47
C ARG A 441 -33.64 24.94 2.42
N PHE A 442 -32.48 24.99 1.75
CA PHE A 442 -31.73 26.24 1.54
C PHE A 442 -32.56 27.27 0.74
N GLU A 443 -33.18 26.86 -0.37
CA GLU A 443 -34.02 27.73 -1.22
C GLU A 443 -35.22 28.32 -0.46
N LYS A 444 -35.80 27.56 0.48
CA LYS A 444 -36.88 28.04 1.35
C LYS A 444 -36.40 28.94 2.50
N ALA A 445 -35.21 28.66 3.05
CA ALA A 445 -34.68 29.37 4.21
C ALA A 445 -33.99 30.69 3.85
N PHE A 446 -33.40 30.78 2.67
CA PHE A 446 -32.59 31.92 2.25
C PHE A 446 -33.23 32.61 1.05
N VAL A 447 -33.55 33.91 1.20
CA VAL A 447 -33.99 34.77 0.10
C VAL A 447 -32.76 35.51 -0.43
N PRO A 448 -32.39 35.35 -1.71
CA PRO A 448 -31.29 36.11 -2.30
C PRO A 448 -31.56 37.61 -2.16
N ASN A 449 -30.56 38.38 -1.71
CA ASN A 449 -30.67 39.83 -1.65
C ASN A 449 -30.73 40.39 -3.10
N PRO A 450 -31.86 40.95 -3.55
CA PRO A 450 -32.00 41.41 -4.94
C PRO A 450 -31.08 42.58 -5.28
N ASP A 451 -30.65 43.34 -4.26
CA ASP A 451 -29.79 44.51 -4.41
C ASP A 451 -28.30 44.17 -4.41
N TYR A 452 -27.93 42.91 -4.13
CA TYR A 452 -26.53 42.49 -4.13
C TYR A 452 -25.94 42.57 -5.54
N LYS A 453 -24.80 43.26 -5.65
CA LYS A 453 -23.98 43.33 -6.86
C LYS A 453 -22.66 42.61 -6.57
N GLU A 454 -22.30 41.70 -7.45
CA GLU A 454 -21.05 40.96 -7.36
C GLU A 454 -19.86 41.93 -7.54
N GLU A 455 -18.90 41.90 -6.62
CA GLU A 455 -17.75 42.80 -6.66
C GLU A 455 -16.66 42.33 -7.65
N HIS A 456 -16.72 41.09 -8.15
CA HIS A 456 -15.74 40.51 -9.08
C HIS A 456 -16.39 39.53 -10.08
N PRO A 457 -17.14 40.02 -11.08
CA PRO A 457 -17.84 39.15 -12.02
C PRO A 457 -16.87 38.25 -12.79
N GLY A 458 -17.14 36.94 -12.78
CA GLY A 458 -16.36 35.93 -13.50
C GLY A 458 -15.10 35.44 -12.77
N MET A 459 -14.80 35.95 -11.58
CA MET A 459 -13.75 35.38 -10.72
C MET A 459 -14.27 34.12 -9.98
N PHE A 460 -15.57 34.09 -9.70
CA PHE A 460 -16.23 33.01 -8.98
C PHE A 460 -17.03 32.12 -9.94
N SER A 461 -16.95 30.79 -9.76
CA SER A 461 -17.71 29.87 -10.60
C SER A 461 -19.16 29.75 -10.14
N SER A 462 -19.43 29.92 -8.84
CA SER A 462 -20.76 29.79 -8.24
C SER A 462 -21.70 30.91 -8.67
N GLY A 463 -22.85 30.56 -9.23
CA GLY A 463 -23.89 31.49 -9.61
C GLY A 463 -24.57 32.07 -8.37
N LEU A 464 -24.78 33.39 -8.33
CA LEU A 464 -25.40 34.07 -7.19
C LEU A 464 -26.93 34.10 -7.30
N ARG A 465 -27.45 34.11 -8.53
CA ARG A 465 -28.88 34.16 -8.81
C ARG A 465 -29.37 32.81 -9.26
N SER A 466 -30.61 32.49 -8.95
CA SER A 466 -31.25 31.25 -9.40
C SER A 466 -31.33 31.10 -10.92
N THR A 467 -31.10 32.16 -11.70
CA THR A 467 -31.00 32.16 -13.16
C THR A 467 -29.60 31.82 -13.67
N ASP A 468 -28.59 31.93 -12.82
CA ASP A 468 -27.20 31.65 -13.19
C ASP A 468 -27.02 30.13 -13.26
N VAL A 469 -26.25 29.67 -14.26
CA VAL A 469 -26.06 28.23 -14.53
C VAL A 469 -25.59 27.52 -13.25
N SER A 470 -24.58 28.06 -12.57
CA SER A 470 -23.92 27.50 -11.40
C SER A 470 -24.59 27.86 -10.05
N TYR A 471 -25.85 28.26 -10.03
CA TYR A 471 -26.52 28.54 -8.77
C TYR A 471 -26.54 27.31 -7.85
N GLY A 472 -25.98 27.44 -6.65
CA GLY A 472 -25.88 26.34 -5.70
C GLY A 472 -24.77 25.32 -6.00
N SER A 473 -23.84 25.61 -6.92
CA SER A 473 -22.58 24.88 -7.04
C SER A 473 -21.53 25.41 -6.06
N LEU A 474 -20.48 24.62 -5.83
CA LEU A 474 -19.28 25.09 -5.14
C LEU A 474 -18.41 25.93 -6.08
N GLN A 475 -17.45 26.61 -5.46
CA GLN A 475 -16.44 27.41 -6.14
C GLN A 475 -15.33 26.52 -6.73
N ASP A 476 -15.08 26.67 -8.03
CA ASP A 476 -14.02 26.02 -8.79
C ASP A 476 -13.29 27.05 -9.66
N PRO A 477 -12.07 27.48 -9.26
CA PRO A 477 -11.32 28.48 -10.00
C PRO A 477 -10.91 28.07 -11.41
N LEU A 478 -10.63 26.78 -11.65
CA LEU A 478 -10.18 26.31 -12.97
C LEU A 478 -11.37 26.25 -13.94
N GLU A 479 -12.51 25.82 -13.43
CA GLU A 479 -13.77 25.88 -14.15
C GLU A 479 -14.17 27.33 -14.50
N ALA A 480 -14.02 28.27 -13.56
CA ALA A 480 -14.23 29.70 -13.81
C ALA A 480 -13.30 30.25 -14.91
N GLN A 481 -12.03 29.84 -14.91
CA GLN A 481 -11.06 30.26 -15.93
C GLN A 481 -11.33 29.66 -17.32
N LEU A 482 -11.75 28.40 -17.38
CA LEU A 482 -12.05 27.72 -18.66
C LEU A 482 -13.36 28.18 -19.28
N GLY A 483 -14.30 28.66 -18.46
CA GLY A 483 -15.62 29.10 -18.87
C GLY A 483 -16.57 27.94 -19.17
N PHE A 484 -17.87 28.21 -19.04
CA PHE A 484 -18.91 27.22 -19.31
C PHE A 484 -19.14 27.04 -20.80
N LYS A 485 -19.15 25.79 -21.26
CA LYS A 485 -19.58 25.40 -22.59
C LYS A 485 -20.41 24.13 -22.51
N ASP A 486 -21.65 24.18 -23.01
CA ASP A 486 -22.51 23.00 -23.09
C ASP A 486 -21.92 22.02 -24.11
N VAL A 487 -21.33 20.94 -23.60
CA VAL A 487 -20.77 19.84 -24.39
C VAL A 487 -21.80 18.72 -24.44
N PRO A 488 -22.25 18.30 -25.64
CA PRO A 488 -23.16 17.19 -25.77
C PRO A 488 -22.59 15.94 -25.09
N LEU A 489 -23.34 15.41 -24.12
CA LEU A 489 -22.92 14.26 -23.31
C LEU A 489 -22.55 13.04 -24.15
N LYS A 490 -23.27 12.80 -25.25
CA LYS A 490 -22.95 11.73 -26.20
C LYS A 490 -21.54 11.85 -26.78
N ALA A 491 -21.05 13.08 -26.99
CA ALA A 491 -19.69 13.30 -27.48
C ALA A 491 -18.66 12.98 -26.38
N LEU A 492 -18.94 13.38 -25.13
CA LEU A 492 -18.09 13.06 -23.98
C LEU A 492 -18.02 11.54 -23.76
N ASP A 493 -19.16 10.86 -23.78
CA ASP A 493 -19.26 9.40 -23.65
C ASP A 493 -18.52 8.69 -24.80
N ALA A 494 -18.64 9.20 -26.04
CA ALA A 494 -17.93 8.63 -27.19
C ALA A 494 -16.40 8.75 -27.04
N VAL A 495 -15.91 9.90 -26.56
CA VAL A 495 -14.47 10.11 -26.29
C VAL A 495 -14.00 9.19 -25.16
N ALA A 496 -14.81 9.01 -24.11
CA ALA A 496 -14.47 8.15 -22.98
C ALA A 496 -14.45 6.66 -23.35
N MET A 497 -15.24 6.23 -24.34
CA MET A 497 -15.35 4.83 -24.76
C MET A 497 -14.22 4.32 -25.65
N VAL A 498 -13.39 5.20 -26.24
CA VAL A 498 -12.35 4.80 -27.20
C VAL A 498 -11.35 3.82 -26.58
N PHE A 499 -10.73 4.17 -25.45
CA PHE A 499 -9.71 3.33 -24.81
C PHE A 499 -10.26 2.07 -24.15
N PRO A 500 -11.40 2.09 -23.43
CA PRO A 500 -12.06 0.88 -22.96
C PRO A 500 -12.36 -0.10 -24.09
N PHE A 501 -12.84 0.38 -25.24
CA PHE A 501 -13.09 -0.46 -26.41
C PHE A 501 -11.80 -1.05 -26.98
N LEU A 502 -10.77 -0.23 -27.18
CA LEU A 502 -9.47 -0.70 -27.66
C LEU A 502 -8.84 -1.72 -26.70
N TRP A 503 -8.89 -1.47 -25.40
CA TRP A 503 -8.44 -2.41 -24.37
C TRP A 503 -9.24 -3.71 -24.45
N PHE A 504 -10.57 -3.65 -24.49
CA PHE A 504 -11.43 -4.83 -24.56
C PHE A 504 -11.11 -5.71 -25.77
N VAL A 505 -11.00 -5.10 -26.95
CA VAL A 505 -10.64 -5.84 -28.17
C VAL A 505 -9.25 -6.45 -28.03
N THR A 506 -8.28 -5.70 -27.50
CA THR A 506 -6.89 -6.16 -27.36
C THR A 506 -6.75 -7.28 -26.34
N VAL A 507 -7.42 -7.19 -25.17
CA VAL A 507 -7.32 -8.21 -24.10
C VAL A 507 -8.01 -9.51 -24.52
N VAL A 508 -9.14 -9.42 -25.22
CA VAL A 508 -9.84 -10.59 -25.79
C VAL A 508 -9.00 -11.22 -26.90
N TYR A 509 -8.39 -10.41 -27.77
CA TYR A 509 -7.50 -10.89 -28.83
C TYR A 509 -6.27 -11.61 -28.27
N LEU A 510 -5.64 -11.05 -27.24
CA LEU A 510 -4.46 -11.63 -26.58
C LEU A 510 -4.80 -12.73 -25.57
N ARG A 511 -6.07 -12.90 -25.20
CA ARG A 511 -6.56 -13.88 -24.23
C ARG A 511 -5.92 -13.73 -22.84
N ASP A 512 -5.58 -12.51 -22.46
CA ASP A 512 -4.93 -12.22 -21.18
C ASP A 512 -5.97 -12.12 -20.05
N VAL A 513 -6.30 -13.29 -19.46
CA VAL A 513 -7.29 -13.41 -18.37
C VAL A 513 -6.84 -12.69 -17.11
N GLN A 514 -5.53 -12.67 -16.83
CA GLN A 514 -5.01 -11.97 -15.65
C GLN A 514 -5.25 -10.46 -15.77
N GLN A 515 -4.90 -9.87 -16.91
CA GLN A 515 -5.13 -8.44 -17.15
C GLN A 515 -6.63 -8.11 -17.21
N TRP A 516 -7.44 -8.99 -17.80
CA TRP A 516 -8.91 -8.89 -17.77
C TRP A 516 -9.44 -8.77 -16.34
N THR A 517 -9.07 -9.72 -15.48
CA THR A 517 -9.52 -9.76 -14.09
C THR A 517 -9.01 -8.57 -13.29
N LYS A 518 -7.72 -8.22 -13.41
CA LYS A 518 -7.12 -7.06 -12.72
C LYS A 518 -7.92 -5.79 -12.96
N VAL A 519 -8.19 -5.49 -14.22
CA VAL A 519 -8.86 -4.23 -14.62
C VAL A 519 -10.31 -4.21 -14.14
N LEU A 520 -11.03 -5.33 -14.23
CA LEU A 520 -12.42 -5.39 -13.79
C LEU A 520 -12.56 -5.39 -12.26
N LEU A 521 -11.61 -5.95 -11.52
CA LEU A 521 -11.54 -5.78 -10.06
C LEU A 521 -11.28 -4.31 -9.68
N CYS A 522 -10.31 -3.65 -10.32
CA CYS A 522 -10.07 -2.22 -10.13
C CYS A 522 -11.33 -1.38 -10.42
N HIS A 523 -12.02 -1.67 -11.54
CA HIS A 523 -13.26 -0.99 -11.90
C HIS A 523 -14.32 -1.20 -10.81
N SER A 524 -14.51 -2.44 -10.35
CA SER A 524 -15.49 -2.76 -9.30
C SER A 524 -15.22 -1.95 -8.02
N VAL A 525 -13.97 -1.88 -7.57
CA VAL A 525 -13.58 -1.12 -6.37
C VAL A 525 -13.80 0.39 -6.56
N LEU A 526 -13.40 0.96 -7.71
CA LEU A 526 -13.63 2.37 -8.03
C LEU A 526 -15.13 2.71 -8.15
N ALA A 527 -15.94 1.83 -8.72
CA ALA A 527 -17.38 2.03 -8.79
C ALA A 527 -18.00 2.02 -7.37
N LEU A 528 -17.66 1.04 -6.54
CA LEU A 528 -18.15 0.97 -5.15
C LEU A 528 -17.69 2.17 -4.34
N GLY A 529 -16.41 2.55 -4.43
CA GLY A 529 -15.86 3.72 -3.76
C GLY A 529 -16.60 4.99 -4.16
N LYS A 530 -16.90 5.19 -5.45
CA LYS A 530 -17.63 6.36 -5.94
C LYS A 530 -19.01 6.46 -5.30
N GLY A 531 -19.74 5.35 -5.26
CA GLY A 531 -21.06 5.31 -4.63
C GLY A 531 -20.97 5.59 -3.13
N PHE A 532 -20.05 4.91 -2.45
CA PHE A 532 -19.82 5.06 -1.01
C PHE A 532 -19.51 6.52 -0.65
N PHE A 533 -18.46 7.09 -1.23
CA PHE A 533 -18.10 8.48 -0.95
C PHE A 533 -19.20 9.46 -1.36
N GLY A 534 -19.97 9.21 -2.43
CA GLY A 534 -21.12 10.03 -2.78
C GLY A 534 -22.15 10.15 -1.64
N VAL A 535 -22.41 9.07 -0.90
CA VAL A 535 -23.33 9.08 0.26
C VAL A 535 -22.73 9.81 1.46
N PHE A 536 -21.43 9.61 1.73
CA PHE A 536 -20.77 10.23 2.89
C PHE A 536 -20.44 11.71 2.68
N THR A 537 -20.19 12.12 1.45
CA THR A 537 -19.82 13.47 1.07
C THR A 537 -20.77 13.97 0.00
N ILE A 538 -21.93 14.47 0.45
CA ILE A 538 -22.94 15.03 -0.47
C ILE A 538 -22.44 16.38 -0.95
N ILE A 539 -21.93 16.42 -2.17
CA ILE A 539 -21.43 17.63 -2.82
C ILE A 539 -22.51 18.17 -3.77
N PRO A 540 -22.76 19.49 -3.79
CA PRO A 540 -23.70 20.09 -4.73
C PRO A 540 -23.31 19.86 -6.19
N ASP A 541 -24.28 19.71 -7.11
CA ASP A 541 -24.04 19.59 -8.56
C ASP A 541 -23.12 20.72 -9.08
N SER A 542 -22.02 20.39 -9.75
CA SER A 542 -21.09 21.40 -10.32
C SER A 542 -21.75 22.28 -11.36
N ILE A 543 -22.74 21.76 -12.10
CA ILE A 543 -23.52 22.57 -13.05
C ILE A 543 -24.67 23.35 -12.37
N GLY A 544 -24.86 23.24 -11.06
CA GLY A 544 -25.85 23.98 -10.29
C GLY A 544 -27.27 23.41 -10.25
N TRP A 545 -28.07 23.95 -9.34
CA TRP A 545 -29.40 23.47 -8.94
C TRP A 545 -30.42 23.47 -10.09
N GLN A 546 -30.43 24.50 -10.95
CA GLN A 546 -31.39 24.54 -12.07
C GLN A 546 -31.18 23.41 -13.07
N ASN A 547 -29.91 23.10 -13.37
CA ASN A 547 -29.57 22.02 -14.26
C ASN A 547 -29.89 20.66 -13.62
N CYS A 548 -29.71 20.52 -12.31
CA CYS A 548 -30.24 19.37 -11.58
C CYS A 548 -31.76 19.24 -11.73
N LYS A 549 -32.55 20.31 -11.48
CA LYS A 549 -34.02 20.27 -11.65
C LYS A 549 -34.40 19.81 -13.07
N LYS A 550 -33.71 20.35 -14.10
CA LYS A 550 -33.92 19.98 -15.50
C LYS A 550 -33.57 18.51 -15.78
N ARG A 551 -32.52 18.00 -15.15
CA ARG A 551 -32.02 16.61 -15.29
C ARG A 551 -32.96 15.59 -14.63
N LEU A 552 -33.47 15.89 -13.44
CA LEU A 552 -34.46 15.06 -12.74
C LEU A 552 -35.84 15.12 -13.40
N GLY A 553 -36.17 16.27 -13.98
CA GLY A 553 -37.52 16.56 -14.47
C GLY A 553 -38.54 16.68 -13.31
N PRO A 554 -39.80 17.03 -13.63
CA PRO A 554 -40.83 17.22 -12.62
C PRO A 554 -41.12 15.96 -11.80
N SER A 555 -41.19 14.79 -12.45
CA SER A 555 -41.50 13.52 -11.79
C SER A 555 -40.38 13.07 -10.85
N GLY A 556 -39.11 13.18 -11.25
CA GLY A 556 -37.98 12.82 -10.40
C GLY A 556 -37.86 13.75 -9.19
N LEU A 557 -38.11 15.05 -9.40
CA LEU A 557 -38.12 16.01 -8.31
C LEU A 557 -39.26 15.75 -7.31
N HIS A 558 -40.47 15.48 -7.81
CA HIS A 558 -41.61 15.09 -6.97
C HIS A 558 -41.31 13.83 -6.15
N PHE A 559 -40.75 12.80 -6.78
CA PHE A 559 -40.37 11.56 -6.11
C PHE A 559 -39.44 11.83 -4.91
N PHE A 560 -38.33 12.54 -5.12
CA PHE A 560 -37.37 12.83 -4.05
C PHE A 560 -37.92 13.74 -2.95
N MET A 561 -38.89 14.61 -3.27
CA MET A 561 -39.45 15.57 -2.33
C MET A 561 -40.64 15.04 -1.53
N GLU A 562 -41.47 14.19 -2.14
CA GLU A 562 -42.78 13.82 -1.58
C GLU A 562 -42.96 12.31 -1.37
N GLU A 563 -42.29 11.46 -2.16
CA GLU A 563 -42.51 10.01 -2.14
C GLU A 563 -41.44 9.24 -1.35
N VAL A 564 -40.21 9.77 -1.28
CA VAL A 564 -39.14 9.15 -0.49
C VAL A 564 -39.43 9.30 1.00
N PRO A 565 -39.54 8.19 1.78
CA PRO A 565 -39.83 8.26 3.21
C PRO A 565 -38.75 9.04 3.97
N ASP A 566 -39.17 9.90 4.90
CA ASP A 566 -38.24 10.66 5.74
C ASP A 566 -37.38 9.70 6.58
N PRO A 567 -36.03 9.75 6.47
CA PRO A 567 -35.13 8.84 7.18
C PRO A 567 -35.17 9.02 8.70
N THR A 568 -35.60 10.17 9.21
CA THR A 568 -35.75 10.42 10.66
C THR A 568 -37.01 9.77 11.24
N LEU A 569 -38.06 9.65 10.43
CA LEU A 569 -39.35 9.06 10.85
C LEU A 569 -39.44 7.57 10.55
N HIS A 570 -38.92 7.13 9.40
CA HIS A 570 -39.09 5.76 8.88
C HIS A 570 -37.79 4.93 8.94
N GLY A 571 -36.68 5.55 9.35
CA GLY A 571 -35.35 4.93 9.40
C GLY A 571 -34.63 4.93 8.05
N VAL A 572 -33.30 5.03 8.12
CA VAL A 572 -32.42 5.11 6.93
C VAL A 572 -32.60 3.92 5.98
N TRP A 573 -32.80 2.71 6.53
CA TRP A 573 -32.98 1.51 5.70
C TRP A 573 -34.21 1.57 4.80
N THR A 574 -35.35 2.02 5.34
CA THR A 574 -36.61 2.14 4.59
C THR A 574 -36.47 3.15 3.46
N THR A 575 -35.87 4.31 3.75
CA THR A 575 -35.55 5.33 2.75
C THR A 575 -34.65 4.78 1.65
N SER A 576 -33.55 4.11 2.02
CA SER A 576 -32.62 3.52 1.05
C SER A 576 -33.27 2.46 0.16
N MET A 577 -34.14 1.61 0.71
CA MET A 577 -34.87 0.59 -0.06
C MET A 577 -35.92 1.17 -1.00
N ALA A 578 -36.61 2.25 -0.59
CA ALA A 578 -37.53 2.97 -1.49
C ALA A 578 -36.78 3.54 -2.71
N ILE A 579 -35.59 4.09 -2.48
CA ILE A 579 -34.71 4.59 -3.54
C ILE A 579 -34.21 3.44 -4.44
N LEU A 580 -33.83 2.30 -3.87
CA LEU A 580 -33.46 1.10 -4.65
C LEU A 580 -34.62 0.62 -5.53
N GLY A 581 -35.86 0.68 -5.02
CA GLY A 581 -37.05 0.31 -5.77
C GLY A 581 -37.20 1.13 -7.06
N VAL A 582 -36.89 2.43 -7.01
CA VAL A 582 -36.91 3.29 -8.20
C VAL A 582 -35.76 3.03 -9.16
N GLU A 583 -34.57 2.64 -8.67
CA GLU A 583 -33.49 2.20 -9.55
C GLU A 583 -33.87 0.94 -10.34
N LEU A 584 -34.52 -0.03 -9.67
CA LEU A 584 -34.87 -1.31 -10.26
C LEU A 584 -36.12 -1.26 -11.16
N LEU A 585 -37.11 -0.45 -10.81
CA LEU A 585 -38.41 -0.42 -11.49
C LEU A 585 -38.63 0.86 -12.31
N GLY A 586 -37.88 1.93 -12.02
CA GLY A 586 -38.16 3.28 -12.50
C GLY A 586 -39.31 3.94 -11.73
N PRO A 587 -39.43 5.29 -11.81
CA PRO A 587 -40.47 6.03 -11.09
C PRO A 587 -41.89 5.66 -11.55
N ASP A 588 -42.08 5.37 -12.84
CA ASP A 588 -43.38 4.97 -13.41
C ASP A 588 -43.53 3.44 -13.56
N GLN A 589 -42.65 2.63 -12.97
CA GLN A 589 -42.56 1.16 -13.19
C GLN A 589 -42.39 0.71 -14.66
N ASN A 590 -42.16 1.66 -15.57
CA ASN A 590 -42.20 1.43 -17.02
C ASN A 590 -40.82 1.50 -17.68
N ARG A 591 -39.72 1.63 -16.92
CA ARG A 591 -38.36 1.74 -17.49
C ARG A 591 -37.31 1.08 -16.59
N LEU A 592 -36.97 -0.17 -16.92
CA LEU A 592 -35.60 -0.66 -16.69
C LEU A 592 -34.65 0.32 -17.40
N PHE A 593 -33.69 0.89 -16.65
CA PHE A 593 -32.80 1.95 -17.12
C PHE A 593 -33.52 3.25 -17.50
N SER A 594 -34.35 3.78 -16.59
CA SER A 594 -35.06 5.06 -16.76
C SER A 594 -34.16 6.24 -17.15
N GLY A 595 -32.84 6.11 -16.94
CA GLY A 595 -31.84 7.12 -17.26
C GLY A 595 -31.95 8.33 -16.35
N MET A 596 -32.67 8.21 -15.23
CA MET A 596 -32.68 9.25 -14.21
C MET A 596 -31.24 9.45 -13.76
N ARG A 597 -30.74 10.66 -13.96
CA ARG A 597 -29.36 10.99 -13.73
C ARG A 597 -29.22 11.78 -12.45
N PHE A 598 -28.20 11.44 -11.69
CA PHE A 598 -27.88 11.99 -10.37
C PHE A 598 -27.61 13.50 -10.41
N CYS A 599 -27.87 14.15 -9.28
CA CYS A 599 -27.54 15.56 -9.07
C CYS A 599 -26.51 15.81 -7.98
N ALA A 600 -26.31 14.87 -7.06
CA ALA A 600 -25.20 15.00 -6.13
C ALA A 600 -23.89 14.79 -6.92
N ASP A 601 -22.99 15.75 -6.85
CA ASP A 601 -21.63 15.54 -7.36
C ASP A 601 -20.87 14.65 -6.38
N MET A 602 -19.80 14.01 -6.86
CA MET A 602 -19.07 13.00 -6.09
C MET A 602 -17.66 13.47 -5.79
N LEU A 603 -17.06 12.91 -4.73
CA LEU A 603 -15.66 13.12 -4.40
C LEU A 603 -14.68 12.85 -5.58
N TYR A 604 -15.09 12.01 -6.54
CA TYR A 604 -14.35 11.84 -7.78
C TYR A 604 -15.18 11.54 -9.03
N SER A 605 -14.67 12.02 -10.16
CA SER A 605 -15.26 11.96 -11.50
C SER A 605 -15.37 10.53 -12.01
N GLY A 606 -16.55 10.16 -12.52
CA GLY A 606 -16.85 8.81 -13.01
C GLY A 606 -16.20 8.54 -14.37
N HIS A 607 -16.37 9.50 -15.28
CA HIS A 607 -15.79 9.46 -16.61
C HIS A 607 -14.27 9.41 -16.55
N THR A 608 -13.66 10.25 -15.70
CA THR A 608 -12.20 10.35 -15.62
C THR A 608 -11.56 9.10 -15.04
N TYR A 609 -12.08 8.51 -13.95
CA TYR A 609 -11.47 7.27 -13.42
C TYR A 609 -11.60 6.14 -14.45
N PHE A 610 -12.73 6.08 -15.15
CA PHE A 610 -13.00 5.07 -16.17
C PHE A 610 -12.00 5.20 -17.33
N THR A 611 -11.80 6.38 -17.90
CA THR A 611 -10.82 6.57 -18.98
C THR A 611 -9.39 6.28 -18.55
N VAL A 612 -8.97 6.79 -17.38
CA VAL A 612 -7.62 6.57 -16.84
C VAL A 612 -7.36 5.09 -16.63
N LEU A 613 -8.32 4.36 -16.03
CA LEU A 613 -8.18 2.93 -15.75
C LEU A 613 -7.91 2.14 -17.03
N TYR A 614 -8.71 2.36 -18.07
CA TYR A 614 -8.56 1.61 -19.32
C TYR A 614 -7.37 2.07 -20.16
N ILE A 615 -6.92 3.32 -20.01
CA ILE A 615 -5.63 3.79 -20.57
C ILE A 615 -4.46 3.04 -19.94
N LEU A 616 -4.40 2.97 -18.60
CA LEU A 616 -3.35 2.25 -17.88
C LEU A 616 -3.34 0.77 -18.26
N ALA A 617 -4.55 0.19 -18.34
CA ALA A 617 -4.78 -1.18 -18.77
C ALA A 617 -4.25 -1.48 -20.17
N LEU A 618 -4.56 -0.62 -21.15
CA LEU A 618 -4.09 -0.78 -22.53
C LEU A 618 -2.57 -0.64 -22.62
N CYS A 619 -2.00 0.35 -21.95
CA CYS A 619 -0.57 0.59 -21.92
C CYS A 619 0.20 -0.60 -21.34
N GLU A 620 -0.26 -1.15 -20.21
CA GLU A 620 0.35 -2.33 -19.60
C GLU A 620 0.25 -3.55 -20.52
N LEU A 621 -0.94 -3.80 -21.09
CA LEU A 621 -1.21 -4.93 -21.97
C LEU A 621 -0.32 -4.91 -23.22
N VAL A 622 -0.27 -3.77 -23.93
CA VAL A 622 0.56 -3.63 -25.15
C VAL A 622 2.04 -3.77 -24.82
N ARG A 623 2.50 -3.19 -23.70
CA ARG A 623 3.90 -3.28 -23.25
C ARG A 623 4.31 -4.72 -22.95
N THR A 624 3.48 -5.48 -22.26
CA THR A 624 3.75 -6.89 -21.90
C THR A 624 3.71 -7.76 -23.16
N ALA A 625 2.68 -7.62 -23.98
CA ALA A 625 2.52 -8.40 -25.20
C ALA A 625 3.67 -8.22 -26.20
N MET A 626 4.17 -7.00 -26.40
CA MET A 626 5.31 -6.77 -27.31
C MET A 626 6.63 -7.42 -26.84
N LYS A 627 6.73 -7.85 -25.58
CA LYS A 627 7.93 -8.49 -25.03
C LYS A 627 7.90 -10.02 -25.17
N LEU A 628 6.73 -10.64 -25.21
CA LEU A 628 6.56 -12.09 -25.23
C LEU A 628 6.75 -12.61 -26.67
N PRO A 629 7.72 -13.51 -26.93
CA PRO A 629 7.96 -14.06 -28.27
C PRO A 629 6.73 -14.71 -28.91
N ASP A 630 5.89 -15.34 -28.09
CA ASP A 630 4.67 -16.04 -28.54
C ASP A 630 3.47 -15.10 -28.73
N SER A 631 3.61 -13.82 -28.40
CA SER A 631 2.51 -12.86 -28.58
C SER A 631 2.32 -12.50 -30.06
N ALA A 632 1.07 -12.42 -30.48
CA ALA A 632 0.70 -12.00 -31.83
C ALA A 632 1.16 -10.57 -32.20
N ILE A 633 1.52 -9.75 -31.21
CA ILE A 633 2.05 -8.39 -31.41
C ILE A 633 3.50 -8.26 -30.94
N TYR A 634 4.26 -9.36 -30.91
CA TYR A 634 5.67 -9.36 -30.57
C TYR A 634 6.48 -8.43 -31.50
N VAL A 635 7.39 -7.65 -30.92
CA VAL A 635 8.28 -6.77 -31.66
C VAL A 635 9.73 -6.99 -31.22
N LYS A 636 10.51 -7.68 -32.06
CA LYS A 636 11.93 -7.98 -31.80
C LYS A 636 12.78 -6.72 -31.60
N SER A 637 12.56 -5.69 -32.42
CA SER A 637 13.34 -4.46 -32.39
C SER A 637 13.02 -3.60 -31.16
N PHE A 638 14.04 -3.33 -30.34
CA PHE A 638 13.93 -2.48 -29.16
C PHE A 638 13.53 -1.03 -29.48
N THR A 639 14.15 -0.45 -30.52
CA THR A 639 13.82 0.92 -30.98
C THR A 639 12.37 1.01 -31.44
N ARG A 640 11.89 0.01 -32.20
CA ARG A 640 10.49 -0.02 -32.65
C ARG A 640 9.52 -0.13 -31.48
N ARG A 641 9.83 -0.96 -30.45
CA ARG A 641 9.03 -1.05 -29.22
C ARG A 641 8.94 0.30 -28.51
N ARG A 642 10.06 1.01 -28.34
CA ARG A 642 10.07 2.34 -27.71
C ARG A 642 9.25 3.36 -28.48
N ILE A 643 9.34 3.38 -29.81
CA ILE A 643 8.55 4.28 -30.66
C ILE A 643 7.04 3.98 -30.51
N ILE A 644 6.64 2.70 -30.57
CA ILE A 644 5.24 2.31 -30.40
C ILE A 644 4.72 2.75 -29.02
N MET A 645 5.46 2.46 -27.95
CA MET A 645 5.05 2.87 -26.60
C MET A 645 4.99 4.38 -26.44
N PHE A 646 5.95 5.12 -27.01
CA PHE A 646 5.94 6.58 -26.98
C PHE A 646 4.69 7.15 -27.67
N LEU A 647 4.36 6.66 -28.87
CA LEU A 647 3.18 7.09 -29.60
C LEU A 647 1.88 6.74 -28.84
N LEU A 648 1.82 5.55 -28.23
CA LEU A 648 0.69 5.15 -27.40
C LEU A 648 0.54 6.08 -26.18
N TYR A 649 1.61 6.36 -25.45
CA TYR A 649 1.56 7.26 -24.30
C TYR A 649 1.14 8.68 -24.70
N MET A 650 1.65 9.21 -25.82
CA MET A 650 1.22 10.52 -26.32
C MET A 650 -0.27 10.53 -26.68
N ALA A 651 -0.79 9.47 -27.30
CA ALA A 651 -2.22 9.35 -27.59
C ALA A 651 -3.08 9.28 -26.32
N CYS A 652 -2.63 8.52 -25.32
CA CYS A 652 -3.29 8.41 -24.02
C CYS A 652 -3.32 9.77 -23.28
N ILE A 653 -2.19 10.47 -23.20
CA ILE A 653 -2.10 11.79 -22.56
C ILE A 653 -2.99 12.80 -23.30
N ALA A 654 -2.97 12.81 -24.63
CA ALA A 654 -3.79 13.70 -25.43
C ALA A 654 -5.29 13.44 -25.21
N GLN A 655 -5.73 12.18 -25.25
CA GLN A 655 -7.14 11.85 -25.02
C GLN A 655 -7.57 12.19 -23.59
N GLN A 656 -6.75 11.88 -22.59
CA GLN A 656 -7.07 12.18 -21.19
C GLN A 656 -7.13 13.70 -20.96
N GLY A 657 -6.23 14.47 -21.57
CA GLY A 657 -6.27 15.93 -21.54
C GLY A 657 -7.54 16.51 -22.19
N ILE A 658 -7.95 15.95 -23.33
CA ILE A 658 -9.19 16.34 -24.01
C ILE A 658 -10.41 16.04 -23.13
N GLU A 659 -10.49 14.84 -22.54
CA GLU A 659 -11.60 14.47 -21.66
C GLU A 659 -11.70 15.40 -20.45
N ILE A 660 -10.59 15.65 -19.75
CA ILE A 660 -10.56 16.53 -18.58
C ILE A 660 -11.04 17.94 -18.92
N VAL A 661 -10.54 18.52 -20.02
CA VAL A 661 -10.95 19.86 -20.45
C VAL A 661 -12.44 19.89 -20.77
N LEU A 662 -12.96 18.88 -21.47
CA LEU A 662 -14.39 18.81 -21.80
C LEU A 662 -15.28 18.60 -20.56
N VAL A 663 -14.85 17.79 -19.60
CA VAL A 663 -15.56 17.57 -18.33
C VAL A 663 -15.68 18.87 -17.53
N ILE A 664 -14.56 19.59 -17.36
CA ILE A 664 -14.53 20.83 -16.58
C ILE A 664 -15.28 21.95 -17.30
N GLN A 665 -15.10 22.12 -18.62
CA GLN A 665 -15.84 23.12 -19.41
C GLN A 665 -17.35 22.88 -19.38
N ASN A 666 -17.77 21.62 -19.39
CA ASN A 666 -19.19 21.27 -19.29
C ASN A 666 -19.74 21.38 -17.86
N ARG A 667 -18.90 21.72 -16.87
CA ARG A 667 -19.23 21.71 -15.44
C ARG A 667 -19.86 20.39 -15.03
N PHE A 668 -19.33 19.30 -15.55
CA PHE A 668 -19.89 17.98 -15.27
C PHE A 668 -19.37 17.41 -13.93
N HIS A 669 -18.15 17.81 -13.57
CA HIS A 669 -17.49 17.50 -12.31
C HIS A 669 -16.62 18.69 -11.89
N TYR A 670 -16.37 18.82 -10.59
CA TYR A 670 -15.37 19.76 -10.11
C TYR A 670 -13.95 19.27 -10.45
N THR A 671 -13.02 20.20 -10.52
CA THR A 671 -11.60 19.91 -10.74
C THR A 671 -11.04 19.00 -9.66
N THR A 672 -11.44 19.17 -8.40
CA THR A 672 -11.08 18.25 -7.31
C THR A 672 -11.50 16.81 -7.61
N ASP A 673 -12.67 16.61 -8.20
CA ASP A 673 -13.21 15.30 -8.48
C ASP A 673 -12.41 14.60 -9.60
N VAL A 674 -11.97 15.39 -10.60
CA VAL A 674 -11.08 14.93 -11.66
C VAL A 674 -9.72 14.52 -11.09
N VAL A 675 -9.12 15.35 -10.24
CA VAL A 675 -7.82 15.05 -9.61
C VAL A 675 -7.91 13.81 -8.74
N MET A 676 -8.94 13.70 -7.90
CA MET A 676 -9.15 12.53 -7.04
C MET A 676 -9.41 11.26 -7.85
N ALA A 677 -10.12 11.36 -8.99
CA ALA A 677 -10.34 10.23 -9.88
C ALA A 677 -9.02 9.66 -10.41
N VAL A 678 -8.11 10.54 -10.86
CA VAL A 678 -6.77 10.13 -11.33
C VAL A 678 -6.01 9.45 -10.18
N LEU A 679 -5.90 10.10 -9.02
CA LEU A 679 -5.14 9.59 -7.87
C LEU A 679 -5.64 8.22 -7.38
N LEU A 680 -6.95 8.09 -7.19
CA LEU A 680 -7.56 6.83 -6.74
C LEU A 680 -7.42 5.73 -7.80
N THR A 681 -7.51 6.07 -9.09
CA THR A 681 -7.28 5.09 -10.15
C THR A 681 -5.87 4.55 -10.11
N PHE A 682 -4.86 5.41 -9.97
CA PHE A 682 -3.48 4.98 -9.81
C PHE A 682 -3.30 4.10 -8.58
N LEU A 683 -3.80 4.54 -7.42
CA LEU A 683 -3.72 3.79 -6.16
C LEU A 683 -4.23 2.35 -6.32
N TRP A 684 -5.45 2.18 -6.82
CA TRP A 684 -6.05 0.86 -7.00
C TRP A 684 -5.41 0.07 -8.13
N TYR A 685 -5.02 0.71 -9.23
CA TYR A 685 -4.40 0.02 -10.36
C TYR A 685 -3.03 -0.55 -10.02
N THR A 686 -2.26 0.15 -9.18
CA THR A 686 -0.97 -0.33 -8.66
C THR A 686 -1.10 -1.16 -7.38
N SER A 687 -2.32 -1.40 -6.92
CA SER A 687 -2.57 -2.21 -5.73
C SER A 687 -2.26 -3.68 -6.04
N ALA A 688 -1.35 -4.26 -5.27
CA ALA A 688 -0.92 -5.62 -5.43
C ALA A 688 -1.80 -6.73 -4.81
N PRO A 689 -2.83 -6.53 -3.95
CA PRO A 689 -3.80 -7.59 -3.67
C PRO A 689 -4.66 -7.80 -4.90
N ILE A 690 -4.97 -6.71 -5.64
CA ILE A 690 -5.68 -6.81 -6.90
C ILE A 690 -4.82 -7.56 -7.91
N CYS A 691 -3.51 -7.29 -7.97
CA CYS A 691 -2.61 -8.04 -8.84
C CYS A 691 -2.50 -9.53 -8.45
N ILE A 692 -2.36 -9.83 -7.16
CA ILE A 692 -2.33 -11.22 -6.64
C ILE A 692 -3.66 -11.92 -6.92
N ALA A 693 -4.78 -11.31 -6.56
CA ALA A 693 -6.12 -11.87 -6.78
C ALA A 693 -6.39 -12.13 -8.27
N ALA A 694 -5.98 -11.21 -9.14
CA ALA A 694 -6.09 -11.40 -10.59
C ALA A 694 -5.20 -12.54 -11.10
N LYS A 695 -3.98 -12.69 -10.56
CA LYS A 695 -3.08 -13.80 -10.88
C LYS A 695 -3.66 -15.14 -10.41
N TRP A 696 -4.06 -15.24 -9.15
CA TRP A 696 -4.68 -16.43 -8.58
C TRP A 696 -5.94 -16.83 -9.36
N TRP A 697 -6.78 -15.87 -9.74
CA TRP A 697 -7.95 -16.14 -10.55
C TRP A 697 -7.61 -16.68 -11.94
N ALA A 698 -6.55 -16.12 -12.57
CA ALA A 698 -6.09 -16.59 -13.87
C ALA A 698 -5.51 -18.00 -13.80
N GLU A 699 -4.78 -18.34 -12.73
CA GLU A 699 -4.14 -19.64 -12.52
C GLU A 699 -5.11 -20.71 -11.99
N LEU A 700 -6.26 -20.31 -11.43
CA LEU A 700 -7.25 -21.23 -10.86
C LEU A 700 -7.65 -22.35 -11.83
N GLY A 701 -7.36 -23.59 -11.46
CA GLY A 701 -7.66 -24.80 -12.26
C GLY A 701 -6.61 -25.18 -13.31
N GLU A 702 -5.53 -24.41 -13.49
CA GLU A 702 -4.39 -24.84 -14.32
C GLU A 702 -3.50 -25.86 -13.61
N GLU A 703 -3.38 -25.78 -12.28
CA GLU A 703 -2.60 -26.73 -11.48
C GLU A 703 -3.10 -28.16 -11.61
N THR A 704 -4.42 -28.36 -11.62
CA THR A 704 -5.02 -29.69 -11.82
C THR A 704 -4.64 -30.28 -13.18
N VAL A 705 -4.52 -29.44 -14.22
CA VAL A 705 -4.12 -29.88 -15.56
C VAL A 705 -2.61 -30.17 -15.62
N LYS A 706 -1.79 -29.39 -14.92
CA LYS A 706 -0.36 -29.65 -14.80
C LYS A 706 -0.12 -30.98 -14.07
N LEU A 707 -0.75 -31.18 -12.92
CA LEU A 707 -0.69 -32.44 -12.15
C LEU A 707 -1.13 -33.65 -12.99
N GLN A 708 -2.26 -33.58 -13.69
CA GLN A 708 -2.71 -34.66 -14.57
C GLN A 708 -1.74 -34.96 -15.72
N ARG A 709 -1.02 -33.96 -16.23
CA ARG A 709 0.03 -34.18 -17.26
C ARG A 709 1.30 -34.78 -16.66
N TYR A 710 1.63 -34.43 -15.43
CA TYR A 710 2.73 -35.06 -14.71
C TYR A 710 2.40 -36.52 -14.39
N GLU A 711 1.19 -36.83 -13.91
CA GLU A 711 0.74 -38.21 -13.64
C GLU A 711 0.61 -39.08 -14.91
N ALA A 712 0.39 -38.46 -16.08
CA ALA A 712 0.27 -39.17 -17.35
C ALA A 712 1.61 -39.38 -18.08
N LYS A 713 2.70 -38.76 -17.61
CA LYS A 713 4.07 -38.98 -18.08
C LYS A 713 4.75 -39.99 -17.19
#